data_AF-A0A1X0R1I2-F1
#
_entry.id   AF-A0A1X0R1I2-F1
#
_cell.length_a   1.000
_cell.length_b   1.000
_cell.length_c   1.000
_cell.angle_alpha   90.00
_cell.angle_beta   90.00
_cell.angle_gamma   90.00
#
_symmetry.space_group_name_H-M   'P 1'
#
loop_
_entity.id
_entity.type
_entity.pdbx_description
1 polymer ?
#
loop_
_entity_poly.entity_id
_entity_poly.type
_entity_poly.pdbx_seq_one_letter_code
_entity_poly.pdbx_strand_id
1 'polypeptide(L)'
;MSHCLFIYVYICRRSLPSTLQNDINQFAIDGYAKKYFATHKRGLFRRTVPINEMLQWTKDSIRQPLLLSNKNLCKDALKCFRIIQILMSDRPRPRNYNAMEHFQSLLDCGISKGQMRDEIYVQICRQLNKNPRSQYVTVKLERICSRGARGKVLSIAEIERAMEAPFKPSIFGEPLETVMNLEKKEGLKIPRIILFLTNAVHELNGKKTEGIFRVPGDADMVTDLVNPNVPASLLKYWLRDLAEPLIPERLYQQCIENANDGEKAVDIINSLPDFNRRIVLYIISFLQDFTEPEVIQHTLMNVYNLAMVFAPNFLRCPSTHLPTIFANSKHEQTFLKTLISVLQVDREACAHQEGEIIGRTSINNNNTVVCDKNVNQYSTMMPITSDDNYGFTITYKNYYKVIENLFDKKKYCVVRCGQPKPDECPSDGTFSNITSVSIDKGAYGVIPFLELIGVDNYIVNSDLSLGASPCFGSKQKTPNITFTTQGNTTSGTSKAAWLQYVGAFFEKELSAATMLTYINTYYKCHKDNLGYQSTQKTVAWTSYDPQQNAFTIYQDSFFNELVKDAGGRLVAPNTAQNNVYLMNNTVHGSLFLTALKGADYILDMSSTSLTYDNWITPINGTTHVTVAGLPPAIVNNNIYSVNRLVKKDVSGK
;
A
#
# COMPACT_ATOMS: atom_id res chain seq x y z
N MET A 1 -27.72 -32.09 -11.88
CA MET A 1 -28.88 -31.38 -11.30
C MET A 1 -28.97 -31.54 -9.77
N SER A 2 -29.26 -32.73 -9.23
CA SER A 2 -29.63 -32.91 -7.80
C SER A 2 -28.62 -32.38 -6.76
N HIS A 3 -27.32 -32.38 -7.09
CA HIS A 3 -26.27 -31.79 -6.25
C HIS A 3 -26.40 -30.26 -6.07
N CYS A 4 -26.81 -29.53 -7.11
CA CYS A 4 -26.99 -28.08 -7.03
C CYS A 4 -28.21 -27.69 -6.17
N LEU A 5 -29.28 -28.50 -6.22
CA LEU A 5 -30.52 -28.21 -5.50
C LEU A 5 -30.33 -28.23 -3.97
N PHE A 6 -29.51 -29.15 -3.45
CA PHE A 6 -29.22 -29.23 -2.01
C PHE A 6 -28.44 -28.03 -1.50
N ILE A 7 -27.54 -27.46 -2.31
CA ILE A 7 -26.80 -26.24 -1.95
C ILE A 7 -27.70 -25.00 -2.10
N TYR A 8 -28.56 -24.95 -3.11
CA TYR A 8 -29.54 -23.88 -3.29
C TYR A 8 -30.46 -23.73 -2.06
N VAL A 9 -30.96 -24.83 -1.51
CA VAL A 9 -31.76 -24.85 -0.27
C VAL A 9 -31.00 -24.31 0.95
N TYR A 10 -29.66 -24.47 1.00
CA TYR A 10 -28.84 -23.93 2.10
C TYR A 10 -28.51 -22.44 1.90
N ILE A 11 -28.25 -22.00 0.66
CA ILE A 11 -28.03 -20.59 0.29
C ILE A 11 -29.29 -19.75 0.56
N CYS A 12 -30.49 -20.29 0.33
CA CYS A 12 -31.77 -19.62 0.56
C CYS A 12 -32.16 -19.45 2.05
N ARG A 13 -31.23 -19.54 3.01
CA ARG A 13 -31.48 -19.16 4.42
C ARG A 13 -31.46 -17.66 4.72
N ARG A 14 -31.35 -16.79 3.70
CA ARG A 14 -31.58 -15.35 3.86
C ARG A 14 -33.07 -15.05 4.00
N SER A 15 -33.46 -14.58 5.19
CA SER A 15 -34.75 -13.99 5.55
C SER A 15 -36.00 -14.78 5.13
N LEU A 16 -36.45 -15.69 6.01
CA LEU A 16 -37.88 -16.04 6.08
C LEU A 16 -38.68 -14.76 6.43
N PRO A 17 -39.93 -14.61 5.94
CA PRO A 17 -40.81 -13.52 6.39
C PRO A 17 -40.99 -13.56 7.91
N SER A 18 -41.00 -12.40 8.56
CA SER A 18 -41.12 -12.30 10.03
C SER A 18 -42.41 -12.91 10.58
N THR A 19 -43.50 -12.86 9.81
CA THR A 19 -44.75 -13.58 10.08
C THR A 19 -44.52 -15.09 10.13
N LEU A 20 -44.03 -15.68 9.03
CA LEU A 20 -43.77 -17.11 8.94
C LEU A 20 -42.73 -17.60 9.97
N GLN A 21 -41.77 -16.74 10.33
CA GLN A 21 -40.79 -17.05 11.38
C GLN A 21 -41.40 -16.99 12.78
N ASN A 22 -42.39 -16.12 13.02
CA ASN A 22 -43.19 -16.14 14.25
C ASN A 22 -44.13 -17.35 14.30
N ASP A 23 -44.74 -17.75 13.17
CA ASP A 23 -45.57 -18.96 13.08
C ASP A 23 -44.75 -20.22 13.42
N ILE A 24 -43.53 -20.34 12.85
CA ILE A 24 -42.57 -21.40 13.16
C ILE A 24 -42.18 -21.40 14.66
N ASN A 25 -42.08 -20.22 15.29
CA ASN A 25 -41.81 -20.12 16.73
C ASN A 25 -43.05 -20.47 17.59
N GLN A 26 -44.27 -20.20 17.12
CA GLN A 26 -45.51 -20.64 17.78
C GLN A 26 -45.72 -22.15 17.67
N PHE A 27 -45.25 -22.79 16.60
CA PHE A 27 -45.10 -24.25 16.51
C PHE A 27 -43.97 -24.77 17.41
N ALA A 28 -44.13 -24.58 18.72
CA ALA A 28 -43.17 -24.93 19.76
C ALA A 28 -42.70 -26.39 19.61
N ILE A 29 -41.44 -26.52 19.18
CA ILE A 29 -40.82 -27.80 18.75
C ILE A 29 -40.99 -28.88 19.83
N ASP A 30 -40.89 -28.52 21.11
CA ASP A 30 -41.06 -29.46 22.22
C ASP A 30 -42.43 -30.14 22.28
N GLY A 31 -43.51 -29.48 21.85
CA GLY A 31 -44.85 -30.06 21.86
C GLY A 31 -45.04 -31.09 20.76
N TYR A 32 -44.72 -30.70 19.52
CA TYR A 32 -44.79 -31.59 18.35
C TYR A 32 -43.78 -32.74 18.48
N ALA A 33 -42.53 -32.44 18.83
CA ALA A 33 -41.48 -33.44 18.80
C ALA A 33 -41.61 -34.48 19.93
N LYS A 34 -42.11 -34.14 21.12
CA LYS A 34 -42.49 -35.13 22.15
C LYS A 34 -43.55 -36.14 21.69
N LYS A 35 -44.40 -35.76 20.73
CA LYS A 35 -45.48 -36.61 20.19
C LYS A 35 -45.02 -37.53 19.05
N TYR A 36 -44.00 -37.15 18.28
CA TYR A 36 -43.61 -37.85 17.05
C TYR A 36 -42.17 -38.40 17.03
N PHE A 37 -41.26 -37.93 17.90
CA PHE A 37 -39.88 -38.40 17.95
C PHE A 37 -39.65 -39.50 18.99
N ALA A 38 -38.76 -40.44 18.67
CA ALA A 38 -38.32 -41.45 19.61
C ALA A 38 -37.46 -40.83 20.73
N THR A 39 -37.60 -41.31 21.96
CA THR A 39 -36.71 -40.91 23.06
C THR A 39 -35.37 -41.64 22.95
N HIS A 40 -34.31 -40.93 22.59
CA HIS A 40 -32.93 -41.47 22.60
C HIS A 40 -32.28 -41.25 23.98
N LYS A 41 -31.44 -42.21 24.40
CA LYS A 41 -30.72 -42.18 25.69
C LYS A 41 -29.23 -42.52 25.49
N ARG A 42 -28.34 -41.79 26.17
CA ARG A 42 -26.88 -41.82 25.95
C ARG A 42 -26.10 -42.02 27.27
N GLY A 43 -24.93 -42.65 27.18
CA GLY A 43 -24.03 -42.91 28.31
C GLY A 43 -24.51 -44.00 29.29
N LEU A 44 -23.64 -44.36 30.25
CA LEU A 44 -23.91 -45.37 31.29
C LEU A 44 -25.17 -45.04 32.11
N PHE A 45 -25.35 -43.78 32.47
CA PHE A 45 -26.51 -43.27 33.21
C PHE A 45 -27.79 -43.09 32.36
N ARG A 46 -27.79 -43.52 31.08
CA ARG A 46 -28.94 -43.50 30.16
C ARG A 46 -29.69 -42.16 30.12
N ARG A 47 -28.96 -41.04 30.15
CA ARG A 47 -29.54 -39.69 30.13
C ARG A 47 -30.27 -39.45 28.79
N THR A 48 -31.44 -38.84 28.83
CA THR A 48 -32.21 -38.49 27.63
C THR A 48 -31.44 -37.48 26.78
N VAL A 49 -31.37 -37.71 25.47
CA VAL A 49 -30.73 -36.80 24.51
C VAL A 49 -31.72 -35.69 24.12
N PRO A 50 -31.36 -34.40 24.28
CA PRO A 50 -32.18 -33.29 23.82
C PRO A 50 -32.45 -33.34 22.31
N ILE A 51 -33.66 -32.95 21.88
CA ILE A 51 -34.10 -33.11 20.48
C ILE A 51 -33.24 -32.26 19.52
N ASN A 52 -32.76 -31.10 19.97
CA ASN A 52 -31.81 -30.27 19.23
C ASN A 52 -30.42 -30.92 19.06
N GLU A 53 -29.92 -31.72 20.01
CA GLU A 53 -28.72 -32.57 19.86
C GLU A 53 -29.01 -33.76 18.93
N MET A 54 -30.16 -34.39 19.11
CA MET A 54 -30.60 -35.56 18.34
C MET A 54 -30.82 -35.25 16.85
N LEU A 55 -31.08 -33.98 16.51
CA LEU A 55 -31.21 -33.47 15.16
C LEU A 55 -29.92 -32.84 14.60
N GLN A 56 -28.76 -32.95 15.27
CA GLN A 56 -27.46 -32.53 14.72
C GLN A 56 -26.73 -33.69 14.00
N TRP A 57 -25.91 -33.34 13.01
CA TRP A 57 -25.09 -34.25 12.22
C TRP A 57 -24.29 -35.23 13.09
N THR A 58 -24.15 -36.46 12.63
CA THR A 58 -23.32 -37.47 13.31
C THR A 58 -22.55 -38.35 12.33
N LYS A 59 -21.31 -38.68 12.69
CA LYS A 59 -20.50 -39.72 12.04
C LYS A 59 -20.91 -41.13 12.50
N ASP A 60 -21.41 -41.27 13.73
CA ASP A 60 -21.90 -42.54 14.27
C ASP A 60 -23.22 -42.94 13.59
N SER A 61 -23.37 -44.22 13.22
CA SER A 61 -24.68 -44.74 12.82
C SER A 61 -25.67 -44.73 13.99
N ILE A 62 -26.91 -44.27 13.75
CA ILE A 62 -27.99 -44.32 14.75
C ILE A 62 -28.27 -45.77 15.20
N ARG A 63 -28.77 -45.94 16.43
CA ARG A 63 -29.06 -47.26 17.05
C ARG A 63 -30.54 -47.64 17.05
N GLN A 64 -31.42 -46.67 16.81
CA GLN A 64 -32.87 -46.78 16.68
C GLN A 64 -33.37 -45.62 15.77
N PRO A 65 -34.60 -45.68 15.23
CA PRO A 65 -35.19 -44.60 14.42
C PRO A 65 -35.22 -43.24 15.15
N LEU A 66 -35.32 -42.15 14.40
CA LEU A 66 -35.47 -40.80 14.95
C LEU A 66 -36.93 -40.50 15.31
N LEU A 67 -37.88 -40.99 14.52
CA LEU A 67 -39.32 -40.91 14.75
C LEU A 67 -39.87 -42.15 15.48
N LEU A 68 -41.05 -42.02 16.08
CA LEU A 68 -41.82 -43.14 16.59
C LEU A 68 -42.36 -43.97 15.40
N SER A 69 -41.82 -45.18 15.23
CA SER A 69 -42.17 -46.07 14.11
C SER A 69 -42.40 -47.51 14.58
N ASN A 70 -43.08 -48.30 13.75
CA ASN A 70 -43.38 -49.71 14.01
C ASN A 70 -42.07 -50.53 14.14
N LYS A 71 -42.03 -51.50 15.06
CA LYS A 71 -40.89 -52.42 15.28
C LYS A 71 -40.39 -53.06 13.98
N ASN A 72 -41.30 -53.36 13.05
CA ASN A 72 -40.96 -53.96 11.75
C ASN A 72 -40.13 -53.04 10.84
N LEU A 73 -40.28 -51.71 10.97
CA LEU A 73 -39.58 -50.70 10.17
C LEU A 73 -38.24 -50.26 10.77
N CYS A 74 -37.92 -50.66 12.01
CA CYS A 74 -36.67 -50.28 12.66
C CYS A 74 -35.44 -50.71 11.84
N LYS A 75 -35.46 -51.90 11.23
CA LYS A 75 -34.36 -52.38 10.36
C LYS A 75 -34.22 -51.54 9.08
N ASP A 76 -35.33 -51.10 8.49
CA ASP A 76 -35.33 -50.22 7.32
C ASP A 76 -34.73 -48.86 7.67
N ALA A 77 -35.15 -48.23 8.78
CA ALA A 77 -34.61 -46.94 9.23
C ALA A 77 -33.09 -46.95 9.46
N LEU A 78 -32.55 -48.03 10.04
CA LEU A 78 -31.09 -48.19 10.18
C LEU A 78 -30.39 -48.41 8.83
N LYS A 79 -31.03 -49.11 7.87
CA LYS A 79 -30.52 -49.28 6.50
C LYS A 79 -30.50 -47.94 5.76
N CYS A 80 -31.60 -47.17 5.82
CA CYS A 80 -31.71 -45.85 5.22
C CYS A 80 -30.64 -44.89 5.75
N PHE A 81 -30.46 -44.80 7.06
CA PHE A 81 -29.42 -43.94 7.65
C PHE A 81 -28.03 -44.34 7.16
N ARG A 82 -27.73 -45.64 7.10
CA ARG A 82 -26.45 -46.14 6.56
C ARG A 82 -26.26 -45.74 5.09
N ILE A 83 -27.30 -45.75 4.27
CA ILE A 83 -27.21 -45.32 2.86
C ILE A 83 -27.00 -43.81 2.76
N ILE A 84 -27.72 -43.00 3.55
CA ILE A 84 -27.53 -41.54 3.64
C ILE A 84 -26.07 -41.22 4.03
N GLN A 85 -25.53 -41.89 5.05
CA GLN A 85 -24.12 -41.71 5.44
C GLN A 85 -23.12 -42.09 4.34
N ILE A 86 -23.43 -43.07 3.47
CA ILE A 86 -22.57 -43.46 2.34
C ILE A 86 -22.65 -42.42 1.20
N LEU A 87 -23.85 -41.96 0.86
CA LEU A 87 -24.08 -40.94 -0.16
C LEU A 87 -23.42 -39.60 0.22
N MET A 88 -23.55 -39.19 1.49
CA MET A 88 -22.93 -37.98 2.03
C MET A 88 -21.44 -38.14 2.38
N SER A 89 -20.83 -39.30 2.08
CA SER A 89 -19.42 -39.61 2.37
C SER A 89 -19.02 -39.48 3.85
N ASP A 90 -19.98 -39.55 4.78
CA ASP A 90 -19.76 -39.64 6.23
C ASP A 90 -19.30 -41.06 6.64
N ARG A 91 -19.61 -42.05 5.80
CA ARG A 91 -19.19 -43.45 5.89
C ARG A 91 -18.40 -43.86 4.63
N PRO A 92 -17.35 -44.70 4.74
CA PRO A 92 -16.65 -45.24 3.57
C PRO A 92 -17.60 -45.95 2.59
N ARG A 93 -17.37 -45.71 1.30
CA ARG A 93 -18.11 -46.31 0.18
C ARG A 93 -17.67 -47.78 -0.03
N PRO A 94 -18.58 -48.69 -0.44
CA PRO A 94 -18.21 -50.07 -0.78
C PRO A 94 -17.32 -50.14 -2.04
N ARG A 95 -16.62 -51.27 -2.22
CA ARG A 95 -15.66 -51.47 -3.33
C ARG A 95 -16.30 -51.33 -4.72
N ASN A 96 -17.56 -51.76 -4.84
CA ASN A 96 -18.40 -51.57 -6.03
C ASN A 96 -19.47 -50.51 -5.70
N TYR A 97 -19.08 -49.24 -5.64
CA TYR A 97 -20.00 -48.14 -5.30
C TYR A 97 -20.75 -47.63 -6.53
N ASN A 98 -22.07 -47.83 -6.53
CA ASN A 98 -22.98 -47.13 -7.44
C ASN A 98 -23.88 -46.17 -6.64
N ALA A 99 -23.79 -44.87 -6.94
CA ALA A 99 -24.63 -43.87 -6.30
C ALA A 99 -26.11 -44.05 -6.66
N MET A 100 -26.42 -44.51 -7.87
CA MET A 100 -27.79 -44.62 -8.38
C MET A 100 -28.58 -45.73 -7.66
N GLU A 101 -27.97 -46.90 -7.45
CA GLU A 101 -28.55 -47.99 -6.64
C GLU A 101 -28.85 -47.55 -5.20
N HIS A 102 -27.98 -46.72 -4.61
CA HIS A 102 -28.17 -46.15 -3.28
C HIS A 102 -29.29 -45.11 -3.23
N PHE A 103 -29.43 -44.25 -4.24
CA PHE A 103 -30.58 -43.35 -4.35
C PHE A 103 -31.89 -44.13 -4.55
N GLN A 104 -31.90 -45.11 -5.46
CA GLN A 104 -33.08 -45.93 -5.74
C GLN A 104 -33.53 -46.70 -4.48
N SER A 105 -32.62 -47.36 -3.77
CA SER A 105 -32.95 -48.06 -2.51
C SER A 105 -33.41 -47.14 -1.36
N LEU A 106 -33.21 -45.82 -1.43
CA LEU A 106 -33.85 -44.86 -0.51
C LEU A 106 -35.25 -44.46 -1.00
N LEU A 107 -35.39 -44.15 -2.29
CA LEU A 107 -36.66 -43.78 -2.91
C LEU A 107 -37.69 -44.90 -2.80
N ASP A 108 -37.33 -46.12 -3.20
CA ASP A 108 -38.20 -47.31 -3.08
C ASP A 108 -38.66 -47.52 -1.64
N CYS A 109 -37.78 -47.29 -0.66
CA CYS A 109 -38.10 -47.45 0.76
C CYS A 109 -39.11 -46.39 1.23
N GLY A 110 -38.92 -45.12 0.85
CA GLY A 110 -39.84 -44.03 1.18
C GLY A 110 -41.18 -44.09 0.45
N ILE A 111 -41.19 -44.59 -0.80
CA ILE A 111 -42.39 -44.75 -1.63
C ILE A 111 -43.22 -45.95 -1.14
N SER A 112 -42.61 -47.12 -0.96
CA SER A 112 -43.33 -48.33 -0.56
C SER A 112 -43.74 -48.35 0.92
N LYS A 113 -43.20 -47.46 1.77
CA LYS A 113 -43.44 -47.47 3.23
C LYS A 113 -43.64 -46.04 3.72
N GLY A 114 -44.89 -45.58 3.84
CA GLY A 114 -45.21 -44.18 4.18
C GLY A 114 -44.49 -43.60 5.40
N GLN A 115 -44.36 -44.34 6.51
CA GLN A 115 -43.59 -43.89 7.69
C GLN A 115 -42.08 -43.71 7.42
N MET A 116 -41.52 -44.42 6.43
CA MET A 116 -40.11 -44.27 6.06
C MET A 116 -39.83 -42.98 5.30
N ARG A 117 -40.82 -42.39 4.60
CA ARG A 117 -40.67 -41.07 3.97
C ARG A 117 -40.24 -40.01 4.97
N ASP A 118 -40.96 -39.91 6.09
CA ASP A 118 -40.74 -38.87 7.09
C ASP A 118 -39.49 -39.17 7.93
N GLU A 119 -39.22 -40.44 8.24
CA GLU A 119 -37.96 -40.85 8.89
C GLU A 119 -36.75 -40.54 7.99
N ILE A 120 -36.80 -40.83 6.69
CA ILE A 120 -35.73 -40.49 5.72
C ILE A 120 -35.55 -38.97 5.64
N TYR A 121 -36.63 -38.19 5.57
CA TYR A 121 -36.58 -36.73 5.57
C TYR A 121 -35.88 -36.20 6.83
N VAL A 122 -36.29 -36.66 8.01
CA VAL A 122 -35.70 -36.28 9.31
C VAL A 122 -34.24 -36.73 9.42
N GLN A 123 -33.88 -37.90 8.90
CA GLN A 123 -32.49 -38.36 8.82
C GLN A 123 -31.62 -37.49 7.89
N ILE A 124 -32.15 -37.02 6.76
CA ILE A 124 -31.47 -36.07 5.87
C ILE A 124 -31.31 -34.71 6.55
N CYS A 125 -32.37 -34.17 7.15
CA CYS A 125 -32.31 -32.92 7.92
C CYS A 125 -31.27 -33.00 9.05
N ARG A 126 -31.19 -34.14 9.75
CA ARG A 126 -30.15 -34.40 10.75
C ARG A 126 -28.75 -34.32 10.15
N GLN A 127 -28.47 -35.03 9.05
CA GLN A 127 -27.13 -35.04 8.45
C GLN A 127 -26.75 -33.74 7.72
N LEU A 128 -27.68 -32.81 7.51
CA LEU A 128 -27.38 -31.44 7.06
C LEU A 128 -27.14 -30.47 8.23
N ASN A 129 -27.90 -30.59 9.31
CA ASN A 129 -27.90 -29.64 10.42
C ASN A 129 -26.57 -29.64 11.20
N LYS A 130 -25.85 -28.50 11.15
CA LYS A 130 -24.47 -28.34 11.64
C LYS A 130 -23.49 -29.38 11.10
N ASN A 131 -23.66 -29.83 9.86
CA ASN A 131 -22.66 -30.67 9.20
C ASN A 131 -21.38 -29.85 8.94
N PRO A 132 -20.20 -30.25 9.48
CA PRO A 132 -18.97 -29.47 9.33
C PRO A 132 -18.56 -29.24 7.87
N ARG A 133 -18.81 -30.21 6.98
CA ARG A 133 -18.53 -30.08 5.54
C ARG A 133 -19.45 -29.06 4.89
N SER A 134 -20.75 -29.08 5.21
CA SER A 134 -21.73 -28.11 4.69
C SER A 134 -21.41 -26.68 5.15
N GLN A 135 -20.99 -26.51 6.41
CA GLN A 135 -20.56 -25.22 6.95
C GLN A 135 -19.30 -24.71 6.24
N TYR A 136 -18.28 -25.56 6.07
CA TYR A 136 -17.06 -25.22 5.32
C TYR A 136 -17.35 -24.84 3.86
N VAL A 137 -18.19 -25.59 3.12
CA VAL A 137 -18.61 -25.22 1.76
C VAL A 137 -19.34 -23.88 1.74
N THR A 138 -20.24 -23.63 2.70
CA THR A 138 -20.99 -22.37 2.78
C THR A 138 -20.06 -21.19 3.00
N VAL A 139 -19.19 -21.25 4.02
CA VAL A 139 -18.20 -20.21 4.33
C VAL A 139 -17.20 -20.02 3.18
N LYS A 140 -16.91 -21.06 2.38
CA LYS A 140 -16.09 -20.93 1.17
C LYS A 140 -16.85 -20.24 0.03
N LEU A 141 -18.11 -20.61 -0.23
CA LEU A 141 -18.97 -19.97 -1.24
C LEU A 141 -19.24 -18.50 -0.91
N GLU A 142 -19.53 -18.17 0.36
CA GLU A 142 -19.72 -16.79 0.82
C GLU A 142 -18.46 -15.92 0.58
N ARG A 143 -17.26 -16.48 0.82
CA ARG A 143 -15.99 -15.82 0.51
C ARG A 143 -15.73 -15.66 -1.00
N ILE A 144 -16.16 -16.60 -1.84
CA ILE A 144 -16.06 -16.42 -3.30
C ILE A 144 -17.03 -15.32 -3.75
N CYS A 145 -18.27 -15.31 -3.25
CA CYS A 145 -19.28 -14.27 -3.55
C CYS A 145 -18.86 -12.85 -3.12
N SER A 146 -18.08 -12.70 -2.03
CA SER A 146 -17.59 -11.39 -1.58
C SER A 146 -16.30 -10.93 -2.29
N ARG A 147 -15.49 -11.86 -2.80
CA ARG A 147 -14.22 -11.59 -3.51
C ARG A 147 -14.35 -11.44 -5.02
N GLY A 148 -15.32 -12.12 -5.64
CA GLY A 148 -15.60 -11.98 -7.05
C GLY A 148 -15.97 -10.53 -7.43
N ALA A 149 -15.85 -10.19 -8.72
CA ALA A 149 -16.25 -8.87 -9.21
C ALA A 149 -17.69 -8.56 -8.74
N ARG A 150 -17.83 -7.53 -7.89
CA ARG A 150 -18.92 -7.36 -6.92
C ARG A 150 -20.30 -7.67 -7.52
N GLY A 151 -20.90 -8.79 -7.10
CA GLY A 151 -22.25 -9.21 -7.52
C GLY A 151 -22.34 -10.10 -8.76
N LYS A 152 -21.23 -10.58 -9.35
CA LYS A 152 -21.31 -11.65 -10.34
C LYS A 152 -21.87 -12.94 -9.72
N VAL A 153 -22.78 -13.59 -10.45
CA VAL A 153 -23.27 -14.94 -10.14
C VAL A 153 -22.12 -15.93 -10.30
N LEU A 154 -21.98 -16.86 -9.35
CA LEU A 154 -20.97 -17.93 -9.39
C LEU A 154 -21.11 -18.77 -10.67
N SER A 155 -20.00 -19.05 -11.34
CA SER A 155 -19.98 -20.00 -12.46
C SER A 155 -20.20 -21.43 -11.96
N ILE A 156 -20.70 -22.29 -12.85
CA ILE A 156 -20.91 -23.72 -12.56
C ILE A 156 -19.59 -24.37 -12.09
N ALA A 157 -18.47 -24.06 -12.73
CA ALA A 157 -17.15 -24.58 -12.37
C ALA A 157 -16.65 -24.10 -11.00
N GLU A 158 -17.01 -22.90 -10.53
CA GLU A 158 -16.69 -22.44 -9.17
C GLU A 158 -17.54 -23.18 -8.13
N ILE A 159 -18.83 -23.41 -8.42
CA ILE A 159 -19.71 -24.20 -7.57
C ILE A 159 -19.18 -25.64 -7.48
N GLU A 160 -18.88 -26.30 -8.60
CA GLU A 160 -18.35 -27.66 -8.65
C GLU A 160 -17.01 -27.80 -7.91
N ARG A 161 -16.08 -26.85 -8.07
CA ARG A 161 -14.83 -26.82 -7.27
C ARG A 161 -15.10 -26.65 -5.78
N ALA A 162 -16.06 -25.82 -5.38
CA ALA A 162 -16.46 -25.66 -3.98
C ALA A 162 -17.16 -26.92 -3.42
N MET A 163 -17.90 -27.68 -4.25
CA MET A 163 -18.51 -28.96 -3.88
C MET A 163 -17.48 -30.07 -3.64
N GLU A 164 -16.39 -30.08 -4.40
CA GLU A 164 -15.30 -31.07 -4.27
C GLU A 164 -14.33 -30.74 -3.12
N ALA A 165 -14.22 -29.48 -2.72
CA ALA A 165 -13.28 -29.00 -1.69
C ALA A 165 -13.32 -29.71 -0.31
N PRO A 166 -14.44 -30.30 0.19
CA PRO A 166 -14.47 -31.08 1.43
C PRO A 166 -13.89 -32.50 1.29
N PHE A 167 -13.60 -32.92 0.06
CA PHE A 167 -13.10 -34.25 -0.30
C PHE A 167 -11.70 -34.18 -0.93
N LYS A 168 -11.39 -33.04 -1.59
CA LYS A 168 -10.08 -32.66 -2.11
C LYS A 168 -9.64 -31.37 -1.42
N PRO A 169 -8.98 -31.45 -0.24
CA PRO A 169 -8.56 -30.26 0.49
C PRO A 169 -7.54 -29.46 -0.32
N SER A 170 -7.72 -28.14 -0.35
CA SER A 170 -6.84 -27.18 -1.02
C SER A 170 -5.96 -26.47 -0.01
N ILE A 171 -4.75 -26.08 -0.41
CA ILE A 171 -3.90 -25.14 0.34
C ILE A 171 -4.05 -23.69 -0.15
N PHE A 172 -4.69 -23.46 -1.31
CA PHE A 172 -5.15 -22.16 -1.77
C PHE A 172 -6.59 -21.88 -1.30
N GLY A 173 -6.89 -20.62 -0.99
CA GLY A 173 -8.22 -20.17 -0.58
C GLY A 173 -8.60 -20.46 0.87
N GLU A 174 -7.69 -20.98 1.71
CA GLU A 174 -8.01 -21.45 3.07
C GLU A 174 -7.44 -20.59 4.21
N PRO A 175 -7.98 -20.72 5.45
CA PRO A 175 -7.39 -20.11 6.63
C PRO A 175 -5.99 -20.66 6.90
N LEU A 176 -5.11 -19.81 7.42
CA LEU A 176 -3.71 -20.18 7.62
C LEU A 176 -3.54 -21.37 8.57
N GLU A 177 -4.34 -21.45 9.64
CA GLU A 177 -4.42 -22.60 10.54
C GLU A 177 -4.81 -23.90 9.80
N THR A 178 -5.73 -23.83 8.83
CA THR A 178 -6.11 -24.99 8.01
C THR A 178 -4.94 -25.44 7.14
N VAL A 179 -4.21 -24.50 6.51
CA VAL A 179 -3.02 -24.83 5.71
C VAL A 179 -1.92 -25.43 6.59
N MET A 180 -1.63 -24.86 7.76
CA MET A 180 -0.64 -25.39 8.71
C MET A 180 -0.96 -26.82 9.18
N ASN A 181 -2.25 -27.15 9.35
CA ASN A 181 -2.67 -28.49 9.71
C ASN A 181 -2.59 -29.49 8.52
N LEU A 182 -2.86 -29.05 7.28
CA LEU A 182 -2.75 -29.87 6.08
C LEU A 182 -1.30 -30.12 5.65
N GLU A 183 -0.43 -29.13 5.85
CA GLU A 183 0.98 -29.15 5.44
C GLU A 183 1.95 -29.64 6.53
N LYS A 184 1.41 -30.01 7.70
CA LYS A 184 2.19 -30.29 8.91
C LYS A 184 3.35 -31.26 8.66
N LYS A 185 4.57 -30.76 8.86
CA LYS A 185 5.85 -31.49 8.83
C LYS A 185 6.56 -31.25 10.15
N GLU A 186 7.25 -32.26 10.68
CA GLU A 186 8.04 -32.09 11.90
C GLU A 186 9.17 -31.06 11.70
N GLY A 187 9.46 -30.29 12.73
CA GLY A 187 10.44 -29.20 12.71
C GLY A 187 10.08 -27.99 11.83
N LEU A 188 8.87 -27.90 11.25
CA LEU A 188 8.48 -26.77 10.38
C LEU A 188 7.34 -25.94 10.97
N LYS A 189 7.50 -24.61 10.94
CA LYS A 189 6.62 -23.60 11.59
C LYS A 189 5.87 -22.69 10.63
N ILE A 190 6.12 -22.82 9.32
CA ILE A 190 5.40 -22.13 8.23
C ILE A 190 4.98 -23.14 7.15
N PRO A 191 4.04 -22.81 6.24
CA PRO A 191 3.59 -23.72 5.19
C PRO A 191 4.73 -24.16 4.28
N ARG A 192 4.70 -25.41 3.81
CA ARG A 192 5.73 -25.96 2.91
C ARG A 192 5.70 -25.27 1.55
N ILE A 193 4.51 -24.86 1.10
CA ILE A 193 4.35 -24.08 -0.14
C ILE A 193 5.14 -22.77 -0.12
N ILE A 194 5.34 -22.15 1.06
CA ILE A 194 6.18 -20.95 1.18
C ILE A 194 7.63 -21.29 0.81
N LEU A 195 8.26 -22.24 1.52
CA LEU A 195 9.65 -22.64 1.25
C LEU A 195 9.82 -23.15 -0.19
N PHE A 196 8.88 -23.97 -0.67
CA PHE A 196 8.93 -24.53 -2.02
C PHE A 196 8.95 -23.42 -3.09
N LEU A 197 8.07 -22.42 -2.98
CA LEU A 197 8.01 -21.35 -3.97
C LEU A 197 9.16 -20.34 -3.83
N THR A 198 9.63 -20.03 -2.62
CA THR A 198 10.80 -19.15 -2.45
C THR A 198 12.09 -19.81 -2.95
N ASN A 199 12.29 -21.09 -2.65
CA ASN A 199 13.45 -21.84 -3.12
C ASN A 199 13.43 -22.00 -4.64
N ALA A 200 12.28 -22.35 -5.23
CA ALA A 200 12.13 -22.41 -6.69
C ALA A 200 12.44 -21.06 -7.38
N VAL A 201 12.07 -19.92 -6.79
CA VAL A 201 12.47 -18.60 -7.34
C VAL A 201 13.98 -18.39 -7.28
N HIS A 202 14.68 -18.82 -6.21
CA HIS A 202 16.14 -18.73 -6.15
C HIS A 202 16.83 -19.69 -7.14
N GLU A 203 16.45 -20.96 -7.14
CA GLU A 203 17.01 -22.04 -7.97
C GLU A 203 16.85 -21.75 -9.47
N LEU A 204 15.72 -21.18 -9.88
CA LEU A 204 15.44 -20.76 -11.26
C LEU A 204 16.05 -19.39 -11.63
N ASN A 205 17.09 -18.93 -10.93
CA ASN A 205 17.79 -17.67 -11.19
C ASN A 205 16.92 -16.40 -11.08
N GLY A 206 15.95 -16.37 -10.16
CA GLY A 206 15.12 -15.18 -9.89
C GLY A 206 15.94 -13.93 -9.54
N LYS A 207 17.06 -14.08 -8.80
CA LYS A 207 18.04 -13.00 -8.52
C LYS A 207 18.71 -12.39 -9.78
N LYS A 208 18.52 -12.98 -10.97
CA LYS A 208 19.05 -12.48 -12.26
C LYS A 208 17.96 -12.21 -13.29
N THR A 209 16.69 -12.28 -12.90
CA THR A 209 15.54 -12.14 -13.81
C THR A 209 15.01 -10.71 -13.78
N GLU A 210 15.06 -10.00 -14.92
CA GLU A 210 14.53 -8.65 -15.03
C GLU A 210 13.02 -8.63 -14.73
N GLY A 211 12.60 -7.70 -13.86
CA GLY A 211 11.21 -7.56 -13.45
C GLY A 211 10.64 -8.75 -12.69
N ILE A 212 11.46 -9.60 -12.04
CA ILE A 212 10.98 -10.68 -11.17
C ILE A 212 9.90 -10.17 -10.19
N PHE A 213 8.84 -10.95 -9.97
CA PHE A 213 7.60 -10.57 -9.27
C PHE A 213 6.76 -9.46 -9.93
N ARG A 214 7.32 -8.50 -10.68
CA ARG A 214 6.56 -7.50 -11.46
C ARG A 214 5.94 -8.14 -12.71
N VAL A 215 6.72 -8.93 -13.44
CA VAL A 215 6.28 -9.72 -14.60
C VAL A 215 5.44 -10.91 -14.12
N PRO A 216 4.29 -11.21 -14.75
CA PRO A 216 3.54 -12.43 -14.45
C PRO A 216 4.20 -13.64 -15.12
N GLY A 217 4.39 -14.71 -14.37
CA GLY A 217 4.62 -16.04 -14.96
C GLY A 217 3.37 -16.58 -15.64
N ASP A 218 3.59 -17.48 -16.60
CA ASP A 218 2.54 -18.19 -17.33
C ASP A 218 1.68 -19.07 -16.40
N ALA A 219 0.37 -19.09 -16.65
CA ALA A 219 -0.60 -19.88 -15.90
C ALA A 219 -0.66 -21.34 -16.37
N ASP A 220 -0.36 -21.60 -17.65
CA ASP A 220 -0.40 -22.96 -18.20
C ASP A 220 0.86 -23.77 -17.83
N MET A 221 1.95 -23.10 -17.44
CA MET A 221 3.21 -23.69 -16.97
C MET A 221 3.27 -23.92 -15.44
N VAL A 222 2.14 -23.88 -14.74
CA VAL A 222 2.07 -24.07 -13.27
C VAL A 222 2.44 -25.49 -12.82
N THR A 223 2.35 -26.48 -13.70
CA THR A 223 2.85 -27.86 -13.46
C THR A 223 4.36 -27.97 -13.57
N ASP A 224 4.98 -27.16 -14.43
CA ASP A 224 6.36 -27.32 -14.90
C ASP A 224 7.11 -26.00 -14.63
N LEU A 225 7.62 -25.86 -13.40
CA LEU A 225 8.28 -24.66 -12.90
C LEU A 225 9.66 -24.45 -13.55
N VAL A 226 9.68 -24.09 -14.83
CA VAL A 226 10.89 -23.86 -15.63
C VAL A 226 11.30 -22.38 -15.66
N ASN A 227 10.35 -21.46 -15.44
CA ASN A 227 10.57 -20.01 -15.46
C ASN A 227 10.34 -19.41 -14.05
N PRO A 228 11.28 -18.62 -13.49
CA PRO A 228 11.18 -18.09 -12.13
C PRO A 228 9.97 -17.18 -11.90
N ASN A 229 9.40 -16.58 -12.95
CA ASN A 229 8.18 -15.78 -12.83
C ASN A 229 6.94 -16.64 -12.47
N VAL A 230 6.94 -17.95 -12.73
CA VAL A 230 5.82 -18.85 -12.39
C VAL A 230 5.71 -19.06 -10.87
N PRO A 231 6.74 -19.56 -10.14
CA PRO A 231 6.66 -19.65 -8.68
C PRO A 231 6.56 -18.26 -8.02
N ALA A 232 7.14 -17.21 -8.60
CA ALA A 232 6.93 -15.83 -8.14
C ALA A 232 5.46 -15.38 -8.26
N SER A 233 4.77 -15.69 -9.37
CA SER A 233 3.33 -15.49 -9.53
C SER A 233 2.51 -16.28 -8.52
N LEU A 234 2.82 -17.58 -8.36
CA LEU A 234 2.14 -18.48 -7.43
C LEU A 234 2.29 -18.03 -5.97
N LEU A 235 3.46 -17.52 -5.57
CA LEU A 235 3.72 -17.05 -4.21
C LEU A 235 2.83 -15.84 -3.86
N LYS A 236 2.81 -14.82 -4.74
CA LYS A 236 1.91 -13.66 -4.61
C LYS A 236 0.44 -14.10 -4.60
N TYR A 237 0.06 -15.01 -5.50
CA TYR A 237 -1.31 -15.50 -5.61
C TYR A 237 -1.76 -16.25 -4.34
N TRP A 238 -0.92 -17.12 -3.78
CA TRP A 238 -1.20 -17.84 -2.54
C TRP A 238 -1.42 -16.89 -1.36
N LEU A 239 -0.48 -15.96 -1.13
CA LEU A 239 -0.57 -14.93 -0.09
C LEU A 239 -1.86 -14.10 -0.21
N ARG A 240 -2.19 -13.70 -1.45
CA ARG A 240 -3.39 -12.91 -1.74
C ARG A 240 -4.70 -13.68 -1.59
N ASP A 241 -4.70 -15.00 -1.81
CA ASP A 241 -5.91 -15.84 -1.75
C ASP A 241 -6.19 -16.48 -0.38
N LEU A 242 -5.25 -16.44 0.58
CA LEU A 242 -5.47 -16.81 1.99
C LEU A 242 -6.84 -16.31 2.52
N ALA A 243 -7.58 -17.11 3.28
CA ALA A 243 -8.97 -16.79 3.68
C ALA A 243 -9.10 -15.39 4.33
N GLU A 244 -8.15 -15.04 5.18
CA GLU A 244 -7.93 -13.72 5.76
C GLU A 244 -6.62 -13.14 5.20
N PRO A 245 -6.42 -11.79 5.20
CA PRO A 245 -5.14 -11.20 4.85
C PRO A 245 -4.03 -11.64 5.82
N LEU A 246 -2.79 -11.70 5.34
CA LEU A 246 -1.65 -12.12 6.17
C LEU A 246 -1.48 -11.21 7.39
N ILE A 247 -1.76 -9.91 7.23
CA ILE A 247 -1.99 -8.98 8.33
C ILE A 247 -3.52 -8.84 8.51
N PRO A 248 -4.12 -9.36 9.62
CA PRO A 248 -5.56 -9.34 9.82
C PRO A 248 -6.16 -7.94 9.85
N GLU A 249 -7.41 -7.81 9.37
CA GLU A 249 -8.14 -6.54 9.18
C GLU A 249 -8.13 -5.64 10.44
N ARG A 250 -8.19 -6.24 11.65
CA ARG A 250 -8.13 -5.54 12.94
C ARG A 250 -6.88 -4.66 13.14
N LEU A 251 -5.78 -4.93 12.42
CA LEU A 251 -4.53 -4.16 12.48
C LEU A 251 -4.35 -3.22 11.28
N TYR A 252 -5.16 -3.36 10.23
CA TYR A 252 -4.99 -2.65 8.95
C TYR A 252 -4.84 -1.14 9.15
N GLN A 253 -5.72 -0.53 9.94
CA GLN A 253 -5.69 0.92 10.19
C GLN A 253 -4.38 1.38 10.85
N GLN A 254 -3.83 0.60 11.78
CA GLN A 254 -2.56 0.90 12.43
C GLN A 254 -1.38 0.83 11.45
N CYS A 255 -1.41 -0.10 10.48
CA CYS A 255 -0.42 -0.17 9.41
C CYS A 255 -0.44 1.08 8.51
N ILE A 256 -1.63 1.59 8.19
CA ILE A 256 -1.81 2.79 7.35
C ILE A 256 -1.33 4.06 8.07
N GLU A 257 -1.70 4.22 9.33
CA GLU A 257 -1.35 5.37 10.16
C GLU A 257 0.15 5.44 10.50
N ASN A 258 0.78 4.28 10.72
CA ASN A 258 2.19 4.18 11.13
C ASN A 258 3.11 3.73 9.98
N ALA A 259 2.71 3.94 8.73
CA ALA A 259 3.41 3.45 7.53
C ALA A 259 4.89 3.88 7.42
N ASN A 260 5.24 5.05 7.93
CA ASN A 260 6.61 5.59 7.96
C ASN A 260 7.38 5.29 9.26
N ASP A 261 6.72 4.77 10.30
CA ASP A 261 7.31 4.58 11.63
C ASP A 261 7.94 3.18 11.75
N GLY A 262 9.27 3.13 11.73
CA GLY A 262 10.01 1.87 11.73
C GLY A 262 9.88 1.02 13.00
N GLU A 263 9.70 1.65 14.17
CA GLU A 263 9.54 0.92 15.43
C GLU A 263 8.11 0.40 15.56
N LYS A 264 7.11 1.28 15.39
CA LYS A 264 5.69 0.89 15.48
C LYS A 264 5.29 -0.12 14.39
N ALA A 265 5.86 -0.02 13.18
CA ALA A 265 5.60 -1.03 12.14
C ALA A 265 6.09 -2.42 12.57
N VAL A 266 7.25 -2.51 13.24
CA VAL A 266 7.77 -3.77 13.78
C VAL A 266 6.93 -4.27 14.96
N ASP A 267 6.49 -3.38 15.86
CA ASP A 267 5.59 -3.76 16.96
C ASP A 267 4.23 -4.29 16.48
N ILE A 268 3.66 -3.69 15.43
CA ILE A 268 2.42 -4.18 14.80
C ILE A 268 2.63 -5.60 14.26
N ILE A 269 3.76 -5.88 13.60
CA ILE A 269 4.10 -7.24 13.13
C ILE A 269 4.37 -8.20 14.30
N ASN A 270 4.98 -7.74 15.39
CA ASN A 270 5.20 -8.56 16.58
C ASN A 270 3.88 -8.91 17.30
N SER A 271 2.84 -8.08 17.17
CA SER A 271 1.47 -8.33 17.68
C SER A 271 0.61 -9.31 16.85
N LEU A 272 1.16 -9.87 15.77
CA LEU A 272 0.48 -10.86 14.93
C LEU A 272 0.44 -12.25 15.60
N PRO A 273 -0.57 -13.09 15.29
CA PRO A 273 -0.54 -14.51 15.62
C PRO A 273 0.72 -15.18 15.04
N ASP A 274 1.29 -16.16 15.75
CA ASP A 274 2.65 -16.67 15.45
C ASP A 274 2.83 -17.16 14.00
N PHE A 275 1.86 -17.89 13.43
CA PHE A 275 1.93 -18.30 12.02
C PHE A 275 1.95 -17.10 11.05
N ASN A 276 1.10 -16.09 11.28
CA ASN A 276 1.07 -14.87 10.47
C ASN A 276 2.39 -14.12 10.59
N ARG A 277 2.87 -13.94 11.82
CA ARG A 277 4.13 -13.25 12.14
C ARG A 277 5.32 -13.92 11.45
N ARG A 278 5.50 -15.24 11.63
CA ARG A 278 6.59 -16.01 11.01
C ARG A 278 6.59 -15.91 9.49
N ILE A 279 5.42 -15.94 8.85
CA ILE A 279 5.33 -15.80 7.39
C ILE A 279 5.61 -14.36 6.93
N VAL A 280 5.15 -13.33 7.66
CA VAL A 280 5.56 -11.95 7.39
C VAL A 280 7.07 -11.83 7.47
N LEU A 281 7.68 -12.25 8.58
CA LEU A 281 9.12 -12.13 8.83
C LEU A 281 9.93 -12.93 7.79
N TYR A 282 9.52 -14.16 7.48
CA TYR A 282 10.15 -15.00 6.44
C TYR A 282 10.06 -14.36 5.04
N ILE A 283 8.89 -13.86 4.63
CA ILE A 283 8.73 -13.22 3.31
C ILE A 283 9.43 -11.88 3.24
N ILE A 284 9.47 -11.08 4.32
CA ILE A 284 10.29 -9.86 4.37
C ILE A 284 11.77 -10.21 4.17
N SER A 285 12.29 -11.21 4.89
CA SER A 285 13.66 -11.71 4.71
C SER A 285 13.90 -12.17 3.27
N PHE A 286 12.99 -12.94 2.68
CA PHE A 286 13.08 -13.39 1.29
C PHE A 286 13.04 -12.22 0.28
N LEU A 287 12.31 -11.14 0.56
CA LEU A 287 12.31 -9.94 -0.30
C LEU A 287 13.59 -9.13 -0.17
N GLN A 288 14.23 -9.12 1.01
CA GLN A 288 15.51 -8.43 1.24
C GLN A 288 16.64 -8.97 0.35
N ASP A 289 16.65 -10.27 0.02
CA ASP A 289 17.56 -10.88 -0.96
C ASP A 289 17.53 -10.21 -2.34
N PHE A 290 16.41 -9.56 -2.71
CA PHE A 290 16.25 -8.85 -3.97
C PHE A 290 16.60 -7.35 -3.87
N THR A 291 16.93 -6.89 -2.65
CA THR A 291 17.33 -5.50 -2.37
C THR A 291 18.86 -5.30 -2.33
N GLU A 292 19.63 -6.38 -2.42
CA GLU A 292 21.08 -6.35 -2.64
C GLU A 292 21.42 -5.55 -3.92
N PRO A 293 22.36 -4.58 -3.90
CA PRO A 293 22.69 -3.78 -5.09
C PRO A 293 23.07 -4.63 -6.31
N GLU A 294 23.80 -5.72 -6.09
CA GLU A 294 24.21 -6.70 -7.12
C GLU A 294 23.05 -7.49 -7.73
N VAL A 295 21.89 -7.53 -7.05
CA VAL A 295 20.65 -8.14 -7.53
C VAL A 295 19.74 -7.10 -8.18
N ILE A 296 19.70 -5.88 -7.64
CA ILE A 296 18.93 -4.77 -8.23
C ILE A 296 19.41 -4.46 -9.66
N GLN A 297 20.72 -4.49 -9.94
CA GLN A 297 21.26 -4.26 -11.29
C GLN A 297 20.77 -5.25 -12.36
N HIS A 298 20.37 -6.48 -11.98
CA HIS A 298 19.85 -7.49 -12.89
C HIS A 298 18.31 -7.55 -12.89
N THR A 299 17.70 -7.40 -11.73
CA THR A 299 16.24 -7.53 -11.56
C THR A 299 15.48 -6.24 -11.83
N LEU A 300 16.12 -5.08 -11.67
CA LEU A 300 15.50 -3.74 -11.63
C LEU A 300 14.42 -3.60 -10.53
N MET A 301 14.42 -4.49 -9.53
CA MET A 301 13.41 -4.57 -8.46
C MET A 301 13.93 -4.01 -7.14
N ASN A 302 14.04 -2.68 -7.05
CA ASN A 302 14.37 -2.01 -5.79
C ASN A 302 13.26 -2.17 -4.72
N VAL A 303 13.55 -1.73 -3.48
CA VAL A 303 12.63 -1.80 -2.33
C VAL A 303 11.23 -1.26 -2.62
N TYR A 304 11.12 -0.13 -3.34
CA TYR A 304 9.83 0.48 -3.69
C TYR A 304 9.06 -0.38 -4.71
N ASN A 305 9.75 -0.92 -5.72
CA ASN A 305 9.15 -1.81 -6.72
C ASN A 305 8.64 -3.12 -6.09
N LEU A 306 9.41 -3.70 -5.17
CA LEU A 306 9.01 -4.88 -4.40
C LEU A 306 7.82 -4.57 -3.50
N ALA A 307 7.85 -3.47 -2.74
CA ALA A 307 6.76 -3.07 -1.86
C ALA A 307 5.46 -2.78 -2.62
N MET A 308 5.54 -2.09 -3.77
CA MET A 308 4.40 -1.84 -4.68
C MET A 308 3.74 -3.15 -5.13
N VAL A 309 4.53 -4.16 -5.50
CA VAL A 309 4.04 -5.46 -5.96
C VAL A 309 3.49 -6.33 -4.82
N PHE A 310 4.12 -6.29 -3.63
CA PHE A 310 3.78 -7.20 -2.54
C PHE A 310 2.71 -6.70 -1.56
N ALA A 311 2.56 -5.38 -1.36
CA ALA A 311 1.59 -4.80 -0.42
C ALA A 311 0.15 -5.38 -0.50
N PRO A 312 -0.51 -5.50 -1.69
CA PRO A 312 -1.87 -6.05 -1.80
C PRO A 312 -1.98 -7.57 -1.60
N ASN A 313 -0.89 -8.24 -1.25
CA ASN A 313 -0.86 -9.66 -0.88
C ASN A 313 -0.59 -9.84 0.64
N PHE A 314 -0.18 -8.77 1.35
CA PHE A 314 -0.05 -8.72 2.81
C PHE A 314 -1.30 -8.10 3.47
N LEU A 315 -1.74 -6.96 2.93
CA LEU A 315 -2.84 -6.13 3.40
C LEU A 315 -4.04 -6.22 2.44
N ARG A 316 -5.24 -5.95 2.95
CA ARG A 316 -6.47 -5.79 2.15
C ARG A 316 -7.30 -4.66 2.74
N CYS A 317 -7.55 -3.61 1.95
CA CYS A 317 -8.39 -2.49 2.38
C CYS A 317 -9.83 -2.95 2.68
N PRO A 318 -10.39 -2.70 3.88
CA PRO A 318 -11.77 -3.07 4.22
C PRO A 318 -12.81 -2.13 3.59
N SER A 319 -12.40 -0.94 3.14
CA SER A 319 -13.29 0.01 2.48
C SER A 319 -13.66 -0.47 1.08
N THR A 320 -14.95 -0.44 0.74
CA THR A 320 -15.43 -0.70 -0.62
C THR A 320 -15.34 0.54 -1.53
N HIS A 321 -15.04 1.72 -0.97
CA HIS A 321 -15.04 3.00 -1.67
C HIS A 321 -13.73 3.24 -2.44
N LEU A 322 -13.82 3.38 -3.77
CA LEU A 322 -12.65 3.42 -4.66
C LEU A 322 -11.62 4.52 -4.32
N PRO A 323 -11.99 5.80 -4.08
CA PRO A 323 -11.03 6.83 -3.64
C PRO A 323 -10.27 6.45 -2.35
N THR A 324 -10.93 5.78 -1.40
CA THR A 324 -10.29 5.32 -0.15
C THR A 324 -9.32 4.17 -0.41
N ILE A 325 -9.66 3.23 -1.32
CA ILE A 325 -8.75 2.17 -1.74
C ILE A 325 -7.49 2.76 -2.41
N PHE A 326 -7.65 3.72 -3.33
CA PHE A 326 -6.52 4.36 -4.01
C PHE A 326 -5.65 5.22 -3.09
N ALA A 327 -6.25 5.94 -2.14
CA ALA A 327 -5.50 6.70 -1.12
C ALA A 327 -4.71 5.75 -0.21
N ASN A 328 -5.39 4.78 0.41
CA ASN A 328 -4.77 3.84 1.34
C ASN A 328 -3.66 3.02 0.68
N SER A 329 -3.78 2.65 -0.61
CA SER A 329 -2.76 1.83 -1.26
C SER A 329 -1.37 2.47 -1.25
N LYS A 330 -1.26 3.81 -1.27
CA LYS A 330 0.05 4.47 -1.05
C LYS A 330 0.64 4.11 0.32
N HIS A 331 -0.17 4.13 1.36
CA HIS A 331 0.25 3.79 2.73
C HIS A 331 0.50 2.29 2.92
N GLU A 332 -0.26 1.41 2.26
CA GLU A 332 0.02 -0.04 2.24
C GLU A 332 1.42 -0.34 1.67
N GLN A 333 1.77 0.35 0.58
CA GLN A 333 3.09 0.25 -0.05
C GLN A 333 4.20 0.85 0.82
N THR A 334 3.96 2.02 1.40
CA THR A 334 4.91 2.68 2.32
C THR A 334 5.18 1.83 3.57
N PHE A 335 4.14 1.24 4.19
CA PHE A 335 4.28 0.34 5.33
C PHE A 335 5.14 -0.89 4.98
N LEU A 336 4.87 -1.54 3.84
CA LEU A 336 5.68 -2.69 3.43
C LEU A 336 7.11 -2.30 3.06
N LYS A 337 7.31 -1.14 2.39
CA LYS A 337 8.64 -0.56 2.14
C LYS A 337 9.40 -0.29 3.42
N THR A 338 8.73 0.18 4.48
CA THR A 338 9.31 0.39 5.81
C THR A 338 9.72 -0.93 6.43
N LEU A 339 8.85 -1.95 6.45
CA LEU A 339 9.19 -3.28 6.95
C LEU A 339 10.41 -3.89 6.24
N ILE A 340 10.47 -3.86 4.91
CA ILE A 340 11.63 -4.35 4.13
C ILE A 340 12.91 -3.57 4.47
N SER A 341 12.80 -2.28 4.82
CA SER A 341 13.96 -1.45 5.16
C SER A 341 14.49 -1.65 6.59
N VAL A 342 13.61 -1.96 7.56
CA VAL A 342 13.98 -1.89 8.99
C VAL A 342 14.12 -3.24 9.68
N LEU A 343 13.40 -4.29 9.22
CA LEU A 343 13.39 -5.59 9.88
C LEU A 343 14.73 -6.33 9.71
N GLN A 344 15.30 -6.80 10.82
CA GLN A 344 16.31 -7.86 10.85
C GLN A 344 15.67 -9.16 11.32
N VAL A 345 15.84 -10.21 10.51
CA VAL A 345 15.16 -11.49 10.66
C VAL A 345 16.08 -12.62 10.23
N ASP A 346 16.22 -13.63 11.08
CA ASP A 346 16.74 -14.94 10.68
C ASP A 346 15.61 -15.74 9.98
N ARG A 347 15.86 -16.09 8.72
CA ARG A 347 14.92 -16.82 7.85
C ARG A 347 14.69 -18.25 8.35
N GLU A 348 15.75 -18.92 8.78
CA GLU A 348 15.71 -20.28 9.30
C GLU A 348 15.02 -20.31 10.66
N ALA A 349 15.25 -19.30 11.51
CA ALA A 349 14.53 -19.16 12.77
C ALA A 349 13.00 -19.04 12.55
N CYS A 350 12.56 -18.27 11.55
CA CYS A 350 11.15 -18.16 11.21
C CYS A 350 10.54 -19.51 10.76
N ALA A 351 11.28 -20.27 9.95
CA ALA A 351 10.83 -21.55 9.40
C ALA A 351 10.89 -22.71 10.41
N HIS A 352 11.90 -22.74 11.30
CA HIS A 352 12.28 -23.94 12.06
C HIS A 352 12.39 -23.77 13.58
N GLN A 353 12.77 -22.60 14.11
CA GLN A 353 13.06 -22.45 15.54
C GLN A 353 11.78 -22.54 16.40
N GLU A 354 11.88 -23.27 17.52
CA GLU A 354 10.84 -23.35 18.56
C GLU A 354 10.70 -22.04 19.38
N GLY A 355 9.49 -21.82 19.93
CA GLY A 355 9.17 -20.62 20.72
C GLY A 355 8.60 -19.47 19.89
N GLU A 356 8.69 -18.25 20.43
CA GLU A 356 8.21 -17.02 19.80
C GLU A 356 9.32 -16.32 19.01
N ILE A 357 9.07 -16.03 17.74
CA ILE A 357 10.00 -15.28 16.87
C ILE A 357 9.44 -13.89 16.64
N ILE A 358 10.19 -12.89 17.11
CA ILE A 358 9.91 -11.46 16.91
C ILE A 358 10.82 -10.88 15.83
N GLY A 359 10.28 -9.96 15.03
CA GLY A 359 11.07 -9.09 14.20
C GLY A 359 11.81 -8.08 15.06
N ARG A 360 13.09 -7.85 14.76
CA ARG A 360 13.89 -6.79 15.38
C ARG A 360 14.05 -5.64 14.39
N THR A 361 14.10 -4.41 14.86
CA THR A 361 14.58 -3.29 14.04
C THR A 361 16.09 -3.41 13.84
N SER A 362 16.61 -2.81 12.75
CA SER A 362 18.04 -2.50 12.56
C SER A 362 18.55 -1.40 13.51
N ILE A 363 17.79 -1.09 14.57
CA ILE A 363 17.97 -0.02 15.54
C ILE A 363 17.93 -0.68 16.91
N ASN A 364 19.05 -1.31 17.30
CA ASN A 364 19.17 -1.97 18.60
C ASN A 364 19.16 -0.92 19.72
N ASN A 365 18.00 -0.73 20.34
CA ASN A 365 17.84 0.08 21.55
C ASN A 365 18.48 -0.61 22.77
N ASN A 366 19.81 -0.59 22.84
CA ASN A 366 20.61 -0.44 24.07
C ASN A 366 22.12 -0.41 23.78
N ASN A 367 22.71 0.79 23.88
CA ASN A 367 24.14 1.12 23.88
C ASN A 367 25.05 0.66 22.71
N THR A 368 25.76 1.65 22.15
CA THR A 368 26.91 1.51 21.22
C THR A 368 26.69 0.62 20.00
N VAL A 369 26.13 1.22 18.94
CA VAL A 369 26.36 0.74 17.58
C VAL A 369 27.85 0.88 17.28
N VAL A 370 28.60 -0.21 17.39
CA VAL A 370 29.95 -0.33 16.83
C VAL A 370 29.80 -0.42 15.31
N CYS A 371 29.62 0.74 14.66
CA CYS A 371 29.85 0.84 13.22
C CYS A 371 31.33 0.54 12.98
N ASP A 372 31.61 -0.51 12.21
CA ASP A 372 32.96 -0.73 11.73
C ASP A 372 33.35 0.43 10.80
N LYS A 373 34.29 1.26 11.27
CA LYS A 373 34.80 2.42 10.53
C LYS A 373 35.45 2.03 9.20
N ASN A 374 35.77 0.76 8.99
CA ASN A 374 36.40 0.22 7.79
C ASN A 374 35.38 -0.26 6.73
N VAL A 375 34.11 -0.45 7.09
CA VAL A 375 33.07 -0.99 6.19
C VAL A 375 32.17 0.12 5.68
N ASN A 376 31.97 0.17 4.37
CA ASN A 376 31.00 1.07 3.74
C ASN A 376 29.56 0.74 4.16
N GLN A 377 28.87 1.69 4.79
CA GLN A 377 27.49 1.55 5.28
C GLN A 377 26.43 2.11 4.32
N TYR A 378 26.82 2.80 3.25
CA TYR A 378 25.85 3.40 2.31
C TYR A 378 25.52 2.44 1.17
N SER A 379 24.27 1.95 1.16
CA SER A 379 23.72 1.00 0.18
C SER A 379 23.59 1.55 -1.24
N THR A 380 23.78 2.86 -1.42
CA THR A 380 23.85 3.53 -2.73
C THR A 380 24.85 4.66 -2.64
N MET A 381 25.74 4.74 -3.63
CA MET A 381 26.58 5.91 -3.87
C MET A 381 26.33 6.37 -5.28
N MET A 382 25.84 7.60 -5.42
CA MET A 382 25.81 8.25 -6.73
C MET A 382 26.85 9.37 -6.73
N PRO A 383 27.93 9.26 -7.50
CA PRO A 383 28.89 10.34 -7.62
C PRO A 383 28.20 11.51 -8.30
N ILE A 384 27.91 12.55 -7.54
CA ILE A 384 27.58 13.86 -8.09
C ILE A 384 28.90 14.37 -8.63
N THR A 385 29.14 14.08 -9.91
CA THR A 385 30.35 14.47 -10.65
C THR A 385 30.55 15.96 -10.49
N SER A 386 31.79 16.36 -10.21
CA SER A 386 32.18 17.75 -9.93
C SER A 386 31.97 18.63 -11.17
N ASP A 387 30.74 19.13 -11.29
CA ASP A 387 30.27 20.12 -12.25
C ASP A 387 29.80 21.34 -11.44
N ASP A 388 30.38 22.50 -11.72
CA ASP A 388 30.14 23.74 -10.99
C ASP A 388 28.66 24.17 -11.02
N ASN A 389 27.87 23.67 -11.99
CA ASN A 389 26.42 23.85 -12.07
C ASN A 389 25.66 23.40 -10.80
N TYR A 390 26.19 22.46 -10.02
CA TYR A 390 25.55 21.98 -8.79
C TYR A 390 25.87 22.81 -7.55
N GLY A 391 26.97 23.57 -7.55
CA GLY A 391 27.37 24.41 -6.41
C GLY A 391 27.91 23.66 -5.18
N PHE A 392 28.01 22.33 -5.21
CA PHE A 392 28.60 21.51 -4.15
C PHE A 392 29.20 20.22 -4.72
N THR A 393 30.03 19.52 -3.94
CA THR A 393 30.46 18.13 -4.22
C THR A 393 30.23 17.23 -3.01
N ILE A 394 30.16 15.91 -3.25
CA ILE A 394 29.99 14.91 -2.19
C ILE A 394 31.07 13.83 -2.34
N THR A 395 31.97 13.77 -1.36
CA THR A 395 32.94 12.68 -1.20
C THR A 395 32.37 11.67 -0.21
N TYR A 396 32.06 10.48 -0.69
CA TYR A 396 31.61 9.37 0.16
C TYR A 396 32.79 8.70 0.86
N LYS A 397 32.57 8.28 2.11
CA LYS A 397 33.51 7.52 2.94
C LYS A 397 32.74 6.40 3.66
N ASN A 398 33.46 5.54 4.38
CA ASN A 398 32.90 4.29 4.93
C ASN A 398 31.63 4.48 5.78
N TYR A 399 31.64 5.39 6.76
CA TYR A 399 30.54 5.61 7.70
C TYR A 399 30.04 7.07 7.75
N TYR A 400 30.49 7.89 6.79
CA TYR A 400 30.23 9.33 6.71
C TYR A 400 30.36 9.85 5.27
N LYS A 401 29.82 11.05 5.02
CA LYS A 401 29.97 11.79 3.76
C LYS A 401 30.57 13.16 4.05
N VAL A 402 31.55 13.58 3.26
CA VAL A 402 32.12 14.94 3.28
C VAL A 402 31.51 15.72 2.13
N ILE A 403 30.81 16.81 2.45
CA ILE A 403 30.08 17.63 1.50
C ILE A 403 30.74 19.00 1.46
N GLU A 404 31.29 19.39 0.31
CA GLU A 404 31.97 20.67 0.10
C GLU A 404 31.03 21.62 -0.64
N ASN A 405 30.75 22.78 -0.07
CA ASN A 405 30.08 23.88 -0.77
C ASN A 405 31.09 24.58 -1.68
N LEU A 406 30.84 24.59 -2.99
CA LEU A 406 31.78 25.18 -3.96
C LEU A 406 31.80 26.71 -3.91
N PHE A 407 30.76 27.36 -3.35
CA PHE A 407 30.68 28.82 -3.27
C PHE A 407 31.46 29.41 -2.11
N ASP A 408 31.26 28.91 -0.88
CA ASP A 408 31.94 29.42 0.33
C ASP A 408 33.11 28.54 0.82
N LYS A 409 33.41 27.47 0.09
CA LYS A 409 34.45 26.46 0.37
C LYS A 409 34.35 25.74 1.72
N LYS A 410 33.22 25.87 2.43
CA LYS A 410 33.00 25.14 3.70
C LYS A 410 32.73 23.66 3.46
N LYS A 411 33.19 22.85 4.42
CA LYS A 411 33.02 21.39 4.42
C LYS A 411 32.14 20.94 5.58
N TYR A 412 31.16 20.11 5.26
CA TYR A 412 30.18 19.56 6.19
C TYR A 412 30.37 18.04 6.26
N CYS A 413 30.44 17.50 7.47
CA CYS A 413 30.52 16.06 7.68
C CYS A 413 29.19 15.50 8.18
N VAL A 414 28.54 14.70 7.34
CA VAL A 414 27.32 13.97 7.63
C VAL A 414 27.69 12.58 8.12
N VAL A 415 27.19 12.18 9.28
CA VAL A 415 27.42 10.84 9.84
C VAL A 415 26.10 10.17 10.22
N ARG A 416 26.14 8.84 10.32
CA ARG A 416 25.04 8.07 10.92
C ARG A 416 24.86 8.45 12.40
N CYS A 417 23.61 8.52 12.85
CA CYS A 417 23.28 8.88 14.24
C CYS A 417 24.07 8.06 15.27
N GLY A 418 24.66 8.75 16.24
CA GLY A 418 25.42 8.15 17.35
C GLY A 418 26.92 7.94 17.09
N GLN A 419 27.43 8.28 15.91
CA GLN A 419 28.86 8.19 15.59
C GLN A 419 29.67 9.40 16.10
N PRO A 420 30.99 9.28 16.31
CA PRO A 420 31.90 10.39 16.61
C PRO A 420 32.35 11.15 15.36
N LYS A 421 32.99 12.32 15.53
CA LYS A 421 33.61 13.08 14.42
C LYS A 421 34.75 12.26 13.77
N PRO A 422 34.73 12.03 12.44
CA PRO A 422 35.86 11.46 11.70
C PRO A 422 37.06 12.41 11.68
N ASP A 423 38.28 11.85 11.72
CA ASP A 423 39.52 12.61 11.90
C ASP A 423 39.90 13.48 10.69
N GLU A 424 39.46 13.12 9.48
CA GLU A 424 39.65 13.91 8.26
C GLU A 424 38.61 15.04 8.08
N CYS A 425 37.60 15.13 8.95
CA CYS A 425 36.64 16.23 8.90
C CYS A 425 37.29 17.52 9.39
N PRO A 426 37.38 18.59 8.55
CA PRO A 426 38.16 19.79 8.86
C PRO A 426 37.87 20.42 10.23
N SER A 427 38.83 21.10 10.82
CA SER A 427 38.71 21.67 12.18
C SER A 427 37.63 22.76 12.29
N ASP A 428 37.47 23.56 11.25
CA ASP A 428 36.35 24.48 10.98
C ASP A 428 35.10 23.76 10.46
N GLY A 429 35.27 22.62 9.80
CA GLY A 429 34.21 21.78 9.24
C GLY A 429 33.23 21.26 10.28
N THR A 430 31.95 21.57 10.07
CA THR A 430 30.88 21.28 11.04
C THR A 430 30.33 19.86 10.84
N PHE A 431 29.93 19.25 11.96
CA PHE A 431 29.61 17.83 12.09
C PHE A 431 28.27 17.65 12.79
N SER A 432 27.36 16.82 12.26
CA SER A 432 26.10 16.44 12.95
C SER A 432 25.25 15.39 12.24
N ASN A 433 24.26 14.88 12.98
CA ASN A 433 23.07 14.23 12.46
C ASN A 433 22.10 15.34 11.98
N ILE A 434 21.58 15.25 10.76
CA ILE A 434 20.60 16.21 10.22
C ILE A 434 19.20 15.58 10.22
N THR A 435 18.26 16.24 10.91
CA THR A 435 16.89 15.76 11.11
C THR A 435 15.83 16.64 10.45
N SER A 436 16.21 17.81 9.94
CA SER A 436 15.31 18.77 9.30
C SER A 436 16.05 19.72 8.36
N VAL A 437 15.37 20.22 7.34
CA VAL A 437 15.90 21.13 6.31
C VAL A 437 14.96 22.33 6.11
N SER A 438 15.50 23.54 6.14
CA SER A 438 14.81 24.80 5.88
C SER A 438 14.85 25.16 4.39
N ILE A 439 13.69 25.43 3.79
CA ILE A 439 13.55 25.76 2.37
C ILE A 439 13.41 27.27 2.19
N ASP A 440 14.18 27.85 1.26
CA ASP A 440 14.03 29.25 0.85
C ASP A 440 12.70 29.50 0.11
N LYS A 441 12.15 30.71 0.27
CA LYS A 441 10.87 31.10 -0.35
C LYS A 441 10.93 31.10 -1.89
N GLY A 442 12.12 31.27 -2.49
CA GLY A 442 12.35 31.13 -3.92
C GLY A 442 12.39 29.68 -4.44
N ALA A 443 12.48 28.69 -3.53
CA ALA A 443 12.54 27.26 -3.86
C ALA A 443 11.22 26.49 -3.65
N TYR A 444 10.15 27.16 -3.19
CA TYR A 444 8.84 26.53 -2.93
C TYR A 444 8.23 25.80 -4.14
N GLY A 445 8.50 26.27 -5.37
CA GLY A 445 8.04 25.61 -6.60
C GLY A 445 8.56 24.19 -6.81
N VAL A 446 9.46 23.70 -5.94
CA VAL A 446 10.03 22.36 -6.00
C VAL A 446 9.62 21.47 -4.81
N ILE A 447 8.80 21.96 -3.87
CA ILE A 447 8.22 21.17 -2.76
C ILE A 447 7.51 19.88 -3.23
N PRO A 448 6.71 19.86 -4.32
CA PRO A 448 6.06 18.63 -4.77
C PRO A 448 7.02 17.48 -5.07
N PHE A 449 8.29 17.78 -5.38
CA PHE A 449 9.31 16.76 -5.63
C PHE A 449 10.01 16.27 -4.34
N LEU A 450 9.95 17.03 -3.23
CA LEU A 450 10.33 16.54 -1.88
C LEU A 450 9.37 15.47 -1.39
N GLU A 451 8.07 15.69 -1.59
CA GLU A 451 7.02 14.71 -1.30
C GLU A 451 7.25 13.40 -2.08
N LEU A 452 7.59 13.51 -3.37
CA LEU A 452 7.84 12.35 -4.23
C LEU A 452 9.13 11.57 -3.91
N ILE A 453 10.10 12.14 -3.18
CA ILE A 453 11.26 11.40 -2.65
C ILE A 453 11.10 10.98 -1.17
N GLY A 454 9.98 11.33 -0.53
CA GLY A 454 9.63 10.91 0.82
C GLY A 454 10.49 11.54 1.92
N VAL A 455 10.74 12.86 1.81
CA VAL A 455 11.46 13.67 2.82
C VAL A 455 10.64 14.86 3.34
N ASP A 456 9.37 14.92 2.96
CA ASP A 456 8.34 15.90 3.35
C ASP A 456 8.28 16.14 4.87
N ASN A 457 8.37 15.07 5.66
CA ASN A 457 8.30 15.11 7.12
C ASN A 457 9.53 15.76 7.80
N TYR A 458 10.57 16.10 7.03
CA TYR A 458 11.77 16.79 7.51
C TYR A 458 11.83 18.26 7.07
N ILE A 459 10.80 18.78 6.39
CA ILE A 459 10.74 20.17 5.93
C ILE A 459 10.34 21.10 7.07
N VAL A 460 11.03 22.24 7.21
CA VAL A 460 10.59 23.36 8.05
C VAL A 460 10.44 24.66 7.26
N ASN A 461 9.41 25.44 7.62
CA ASN A 461 9.16 26.77 7.06
C ASN A 461 9.82 27.83 7.97
N SER A 462 10.60 28.74 7.38
CA SER A 462 11.45 29.69 8.11
C SER A 462 11.48 31.06 7.43
N ASP A 463 11.64 32.13 8.22
CA ASP A 463 11.72 33.49 7.70
C ASP A 463 13.12 33.88 7.17
N LEU A 464 13.14 34.90 6.31
CA LEU A 464 14.26 35.26 5.42
C LEU A 464 15.56 35.72 6.10
N SER A 465 15.60 35.89 7.43
CA SER A 465 16.77 36.38 8.16
C SER A 465 17.91 35.36 8.32
N LEU A 466 17.70 34.09 7.93
CA LEU A 466 18.67 33.00 8.06
C LEU A 466 19.02 32.33 6.71
N GLY A 467 19.18 33.12 5.66
CA GLY A 467 19.94 32.69 4.49
C GLY A 467 21.31 32.15 4.93
N ALA A 468 21.61 30.89 4.60
CA ALA A 468 22.81 30.14 5.01
C ALA A 468 22.98 29.86 6.52
N SER A 469 21.92 29.46 7.25
CA SER A 469 22.08 28.86 8.59
C SER A 469 21.03 27.79 8.92
N PRO A 470 21.41 26.51 9.12
CA PRO A 470 20.08 25.14 9.46
C PRO A 470 19.15 25.26 10.68
N CYS A 471 19.01 26.46 11.21
CA CYS A 471 18.53 26.67 12.58
C CYS A 471 17.10 27.19 12.60
N PHE A 472 16.29 26.65 13.50
CA PHE A 472 15.14 27.37 14.03
C PHE A 472 15.01 27.12 15.54
N GLY A 473 14.79 28.18 16.33
CA GLY A 473 14.31 28.04 17.70
C GLY A 473 15.32 27.69 18.81
N SER A 474 16.43 28.44 18.92
CA SER A 474 17.03 28.83 20.23
C SER A 474 17.27 27.76 21.32
N LYS A 475 17.81 26.57 21.00
CA LYS A 475 18.61 25.75 21.91
C LYS A 475 19.64 24.91 21.13
N GLN A 476 20.90 25.37 21.11
CA GLN A 476 21.96 24.82 20.25
C GLN A 476 22.36 23.38 20.60
N LYS A 477 22.52 22.52 19.58
CA LYS A 477 23.73 21.67 19.43
C LYS A 477 24.00 21.03 18.05
N THR A 478 23.31 21.45 16.99
CA THR A 478 23.58 21.02 15.60
C THR A 478 23.78 22.25 14.69
N PRO A 479 24.55 22.16 13.60
CA PRO A 479 24.44 23.10 12.48
C PRO A 479 23.10 22.81 11.79
N ASN A 480 22.20 23.77 11.60
CA ASN A 480 22.11 24.91 10.60
C ASN A 480 21.40 24.81 7.64
N ILE A 481 20.72 23.87 6.89
CA ILE A 481 20.91 23.47 5.50
C ILE A 481 19.98 24.27 4.58
N THR A 482 20.38 25.50 4.33
CA THR A 482 19.79 26.44 3.40
C THR A 482 20.84 26.77 2.36
N PHE A 483 20.74 26.12 1.21
CA PHE A 483 21.72 26.23 0.12
C PHE A 483 21.17 27.14 -0.98
N THR A 484 21.87 28.24 -1.21
CA THR A 484 21.46 29.29 -2.13
C THR A 484 21.87 28.97 -3.56
N THR A 485 20.91 28.97 -4.50
CA THR A 485 21.20 28.99 -5.94
C THR A 485 21.62 30.40 -6.39
N GLN A 486 22.69 30.95 -5.81
CA GLN A 486 23.25 32.25 -6.23
C GLN A 486 24.11 32.10 -7.49
N GLY A 487 23.43 31.87 -8.62
CA GLY A 487 24.01 31.84 -9.96
C GLY A 487 22.95 32.11 -11.02
N ASN A 488 23.00 33.29 -11.64
CA ASN A 488 22.07 33.70 -12.72
C ASN A 488 22.40 33.04 -14.08
N THR A 489 22.95 31.82 -14.05
CA THR A 489 23.66 31.17 -15.16
C THR A 489 23.26 29.71 -15.37
N THR A 490 22.14 29.28 -14.80
CA THR A 490 21.68 27.88 -14.87
C THR A 490 20.24 27.80 -15.38
N SER A 491 19.98 26.87 -16.30
CA SER A 491 18.72 26.76 -17.06
C SER A 491 17.54 26.28 -16.22
N GLY A 492 16.34 26.26 -16.81
CA GLY A 492 15.08 26.00 -16.12
C GLY A 492 15.04 24.73 -15.24
N THR A 493 15.78 23.67 -15.59
CA THR A 493 15.83 22.42 -14.82
C THR A 493 16.87 22.43 -13.70
N SER A 494 17.88 23.30 -13.74
CA SER A 494 18.94 23.35 -12.74
C SER A 494 18.43 23.77 -11.35
N LYS A 495 17.33 24.55 -11.28
CA LYS A 495 16.66 24.82 -9.99
C LYS A 495 16.06 23.58 -9.31
N ALA A 496 15.94 22.45 -10.01
CA ALA A 496 15.55 21.18 -9.40
C ALA A 496 16.75 20.35 -8.90
N ALA A 497 18.00 20.75 -9.19
CA ALA A 497 19.19 19.96 -8.90
C ALA A 497 19.46 19.77 -7.39
N TRP A 498 18.90 20.62 -6.53
CA TRP A 498 18.93 20.41 -5.08
C TRP A 498 18.30 19.06 -4.68
N LEU A 499 17.45 18.44 -5.51
CA LEU A 499 16.91 17.09 -5.27
C LEU A 499 18.03 16.10 -4.95
N GLN A 500 19.11 16.10 -5.76
CA GLN A 500 20.26 15.22 -5.53
C GLN A 500 20.99 15.55 -4.23
N TYR A 501 21.06 16.85 -3.88
CA TYR A 501 21.64 17.32 -2.63
C TYR A 501 20.87 16.78 -1.41
N VAL A 502 19.58 17.08 -1.30
CA VAL A 502 18.72 16.59 -0.21
C VAL A 502 18.63 15.06 -0.21
N GLY A 503 18.66 14.44 -1.39
CA GLY A 503 18.75 13.00 -1.54
C GLY A 503 19.97 12.39 -0.85
N ALA A 504 21.13 13.06 -0.89
CA ALA A 504 22.35 12.56 -0.24
C ALA A 504 22.34 12.65 1.30
N PHE A 505 21.49 13.50 1.90
CA PHE A 505 21.33 13.55 3.37
C PHE A 505 20.43 12.43 3.90
N PHE A 506 19.32 12.17 3.21
CA PHE A 506 18.29 11.22 3.66
C PHE A 506 18.40 9.82 3.02
N GLU A 507 19.55 9.52 2.40
CA GLU A 507 19.85 8.24 1.74
C GLU A 507 18.80 7.89 0.65
N LYS A 508 18.49 8.90 -0.16
CA LYS A 508 17.53 8.90 -1.29
C LYS A 508 18.18 9.21 -2.64
N GLU A 509 19.51 9.11 -2.77
CA GLU A 509 20.28 9.51 -3.96
C GLU A 509 19.67 8.96 -5.26
N LEU A 510 19.29 7.68 -5.27
CA LEU A 510 18.66 7.04 -6.43
C LEU A 510 17.29 7.68 -6.75
N SER A 511 16.40 7.79 -5.76
CA SER A 511 15.08 8.40 -5.92
C SER A 511 15.17 9.85 -6.41
N ALA A 512 16.11 10.62 -5.85
CA ALA A 512 16.37 12.01 -6.22
C ALA A 512 16.91 12.17 -7.65
N ALA A 513 17.89 11.36 -8.05
CA ALA A 513 18.45 11.41 -9.40
C ALA A 513 17.45 10.92 -10.46
N THR A 514 16.66 9.88 -10.16
CA THR A 514 15.52 9.47 -10.99
C THR A 514 14.50 10.60 -11.13
N MET A 515 14.15 11.30 -10.05
CA MET A 515 13.22 12.44 -10.09
C MET A 515 13.77 13.60 -10.93
N LEU A 516 15.04 13.98 -10.74
CA LEU A 516 15.70 15.02 -11.54
C LEU A 516 15.80 14.62 -13.03
N THR A 517 15.98 13.34 -13.32
CA THR A 517 15.99 12.80 -14.69
C THR A 517 14.61 12.96 -15.34
N TYR A 518 13.52 12.59 -14.65
CA TYR A 518 12.16 12.83 -15.13
C TYR A 518 11.87 14.32 -15.36
N ILE A 519 12.22 15.20 -14.43
CA ILE A 519 12.06 16.66 -14.59
C ILE A 519 12.80 17.15 -15.84
N ASN A 520 14.04 16.72 -16.05
CA ASN A 520 14.81 17.07 -17.25
C ASN A 520 14.18 16.55 -18.55
N THR A 521 13.70 15.30 -18.57
CA THR A 521 13.06 14.70 -19.75
C THR A 521 11.74 15.40 -20.08
N TYR A 522 10.87 15.64 -19.10
CA TYR A 522 9.61 16.34 -19.33
C TYR A 522 9.82 17.81 -19.72
N TYR A 523 10.73 18.54 -19.04
CA TYR A 523 11.04 19.93 -19.39
C TYR A 523 11.54 20.05 -20.84
N LYS A 524 12.50 19.21 -21.25
CA LYS A 524 13.01 19.20 -22.63
C LYS A 524 11.90 18.85 -23.62
N CYS A 525 11.12 17.80 -23.35
CA CYS A 525 9.98 17.44 -24.21
C CYS A 525 8.95 18.58 -24.35
N HIS A 526 8.63 19.31 -23.29
CA HIS A 526 7.72 20.47 -23.37
C HIS A 526 8.35 21.66 -24.11
N LYS A 527 9.63 21.98 -23.85
CA LYS A 527 10.40 23.01 -24.57
C LYS A 527 10.45 22.72 -26.07
N ASP A 528 10.79 21.50 -26.45
CA ASP A 528 10.93 21.08 -27.84
C ASP A 528 9.56 21.11 -28.58
N ASN A 529 8.48 20.74 -27.89
CA ASN A 529 7.10 20.83 -28.41
C ASN A 529 6.54 22.26 -28.50
N LEU A 530 7.08 23.21 -27.74
CA LEU A 530 6.69 24.64 -27.75
C LEU A 530 7.62 25.51 -28.61
N GLY A 531 8.74 24.95 -29.06
CA GLY A 531 9.67 25.61 -29.98
C GLY A 531 8.98 26.04 -31.28
N TYR A 532 9.06 27.34 -31.58
CA TYR A 532 8.51 27.97 -32.79
C TYR A 532 6.98 28.01 -32.92
N GLN A 533 6.27 28.54 -31.91
CA GLN A 533 4.97 29.16 -32.14
C GLN A 533 5.11 30.53 -32.84
N SER A 534 4.26 30.80 -33.84
CA SER A 534 4.29 32.04 -34.63
C SER A 534 3.70 33.27 -33.92
N THR A 535 3.02 33.08 -32.79
CA THR A 535 2.44 34.16 -31.97
C THR A 535 2.83 33.99 -30.51
N GLN A 536 3.96 34.56 -30.12
CA GLN A 536 4.47 34.49 -28.75
C GLN A 536 3.55 35.23 -27.77
N LYS A 537 3.20 34.58 -26.67
CA LYS A 537 2.48 35.21 -25.55
C LYS A 537 3.40 35.99 -24.64
N THR A 538 2.96 37.15 -24.17
CA THR A 538 3.74 38.00 -23.27
C THR A 538 3.45 37.68 -21.81
N VAL A 539 4.50 37.40 -21.05
CA VAL A 539 4.40 36.98 -19.64
C VAL A 539 5.26 37.88 -18.76
N ALA A 540 4.67 38.48 -17.74
CA ALA A 540 5.41 39.15 -16.67
C ALA A 540 5.52 38.22 -15.44
N TRP A 541 6.63 38.34 -14.70
CA TRP A 541 6.83 37.63 -13.43
C TRP A 541 6.87 38.61 -12.27
N THR A 542 6.08 38.38 -11.22
CA THR A 542 5.94 39.29 -10.08
C THR A 542 6.10 38.60 -8.72
N SER A 543 6.40 39.38 -7.69
CA SER A 543 6.14 39.03 -6.30
C SER A 543 5.76 40.27 -5.49
N TYR A 544 4.96 40.07 -4.44
CA TYR A 544 4.54 41.08 -3.48
C TYR A 544 5.08 40.76 -2.09
N ASP A 545 5.71 41.75 -1.45
CA ASP A 545 6.05 41.73 -0.04
C ASP A 545 5.07 42.60 0.77
N PRO A 546 4.17 42.01 1.56
CA PRO A 546 3.24 42.75 2.42
C PRO A 546 3.91 43.55 3.55
N GLN A 547 5.13 43.20 3.97
CA GLN A 547 5.84 43.92 5.05
C GLN A 547 6.42 45.24 4.55
N GLN A 548 6.97 45.24 3.33
CA GLN A 548 7.49 46.44 2.66
C GLN A 548 6.42 47.19 1.85
N ASN A 549 5.23 46.59 1.67
CA ASN A 549 4.19 47.04 0.73
C ASN A 549 4.76 47.29 -0.67
N ALA A 550 5.50 46.29 -1.18
CA ALA A 550 6.35 46.43 -2.36
C ALA A 550 6.09 45.30 -3.38
N PHE A 551 6.02 45.67 -4.67
CA PHE A 551 6.09 44.71 -5.77
C PHE A 551 7.50 44.63 -6.34
N THR A 552 7.93 43.43 -6.71
CA THR A 552 9.09 43.21 -7.59
C THR A 552 8.60 42.68 -8.93
N ILE A 553 9.14 43.20 -10.04
CA ILE A 553 9.04 42.55 -11.36
C ILE A 553 10.39 41.87 -11.64
N TYR A 554 10.37 40.59 -11.99
CA TYR A 554 11.60 39.85 -12.28
C TYR A 554 12.05 40.10 -13.73
N GLN A 555 13.32 40.49 -13.90
CA GLN A 555 13.93 40.85 -15.19
C GLN A 555 15.13 39.95 -15.54
N ASP A 556 15.32 38.86 -14.80
CA ASP A 556 16.56 38.10 -14.78
C ASP A 556 16.67 37.11 -15.94
N SER A 557 17.90 36.75 -16.30
CA SER A 557 18.23 35.75 -17.34
C SER A 557 17.39 34.47 -17.23
N PHE A 558 17.25 33.94 -16.02
CA PHE A 558 16.45 32.76 -15.69
C PHE A 558 14.99 32.88 -16.14
N PHE A 559 14.32 33.99 -15.84
CA PHE A 559 12.90 34.18 -16.19
C PHE A 559 12.72 34.41 -17.69
N ASN A 560 13.68 35.08 -18.33
CA ASN A 560 13.69 35.25 -19.78
C ASN A 560 13.89 33.91 -20.52
N GLU A 561 14.80 33.05 -20.04
CA GLU A 561 14.98 31.69 -20.59
C GLU A 561 13.72 30.83 -20.37
N LEU A 562 13.17 30.81 -19.16
CA LEU A 562 11.98 30.02 -18.81
C LEU A 562 10.75 30.41 -19.64
N VAL A 563 10.51 31.71 -19.85
CA VAL A 563 9.40 32.20 -20.68
C VAL A 563 9.63 31.93 -22.17
N LYS A 564 10.88 32.04 -22.64
CA LYS A 564 11.25 31.73 -24.03
C LYS A 564 11.12 30.23 -24.34
N ASP A 565 11.51 29.37 -23.41
CA ASP A 565 11.37 27.91 -23.50
C ASP A 565 9.91 27.47 -23.52
N ALA A 566 9.01 28.23 -22.87
CA ALA A 566 7.56 28.07 -22.98
C ALA A 566 6.96 28.69 -24.27
N GLY A 567 7.78 29.16 -25.22
CA GLY A 567 7.33 29.79 -26.47
C GLY A 567 6.86 31.24 -26.35
N GLY A 568 7.01 31.87 -25.18
CA GLY A 568 6.58 33.23 -24.89
C GLY A 568 7.69 34.29 -25.01
N ARG A 569 7.38 35.50 -24.55
CA ARG A 569 8.30 36.63 -24.39
C ARG A 569 8.14 37.29 -23.02
N LEU A 570 9.23 37.48 -22.28
CA LEU A 570 9.20 38.15 -20.98
C LEU A 570 8.78 39.62 -21.12
N VAL A 571 7.93 40.09 -20.22
CA VAL A 571 7.62 41.51 -20.00
C VAL A 571 8.20 41.90 -18.64
N ALA A 572 9.18 42.80 -18.68
CA ALA A 572 9.93 43.28 -17.54
C ALA A 572 10.43 44.71 -17.82
N PRO A 573 10.79 45.50 -16.78
CA PRO A 573 11.53 46.75 -16.97
C PRO A 573 12.88 46.51 -17.66
N ASN A 574 13.50 47.58 -18.15
CA ASN A 574 14.87 47.55 -18.63
C ASN A 574 15.85 47.50 -17.43
N THR A 575 17.02 46.88 -17.59
CA THR A 575 18.03 46.72 -16.54
C THR A 575 18.56 48.04 -15.95
N ALA A 576 18.39 49.15 -16.67
CA ALA A 576 18.70 50.52 -16.21
C ALA A 576 17.57 51.16 -15.38
N GLN A 577 16.45 50.47 -15.15
CA GLN A 577 15.30 50.93 -14.38
C GLN A 577 15.19 50.13 -13.08
N ASN A 578 14.67 50.75 -12.02
CA ASN A 578 14.35 50.04 -10.79
C ASN A 578 13.20 49.06 -11.04
N ASN A 579 13.35 47.81 -10.57
CA ASN A 579 12.37 46.74 -10.69
C ASN A 579 11.59 46.47 -9.38
N VAL A 580 11.85 47.22 -8.31
CA VAL A 580 11.11 47.20 -7.05
C VAL A 580 10.28 48.47 -6.88
N TYR A 581 8.98 48.30 -6.66
CA TYR A 581 7.96 49.36 -6.67
C TYR A 581 7.22 49.39 -5.32
N LEU A 582 7.49 50.42 -4.52
CA LEU A 582 6.81 50.65 -3.24
C LEU A 582 5.39 51.17 -3.50
N MET A 583 4.36 50.40 -3.18
CA MET A 583 2.96 50.78 -3.46
C MET A 583 2.49 51.94 -2.59
N ASN A 584 3.16 52.24 -1.46
CA ASN A 584 2.88 53.45 -0.68
C ASN A 584 3.24 54.77 -1.43
N ASN A 585 3.90 54.69 -2.59
CA ASN A 585 4.25 55.84 -3.42
C ASN A 585 3.48 55.79 -4.75
N THR A 586 2.64 56.80 -4.99
CA THR A 586 1.78 56.95 -6.19
C THR A 586 2.57 56.88 -7.51
N VAL A 587 3.82 57.36 -7.51
CA VAL A 587 4.72 57.35 -8.68
C VAL A 587 5.28 55.94 -8.93
N HIS A 588 5.61 55.19 -7.88
CA HIS A 588 6.05 53.79 -8.03
C HIS A 588 4.89 52.90 -8.49
N GLY A 589 3.66 53.16 -8.02
CA GLY A 589 2.45 52.49 -8.51
C GLY A 589 2.20 52.71 -10.01
N SER A 590 2.33 53.94 -10.51
CA SER A 590 2.17 54.21 -11.94
C SER A 590 3.31 53.65 -12.80
N LEU A 591 4.56 53.64 -12.29
CA LEU A 591 5.69 52.99 -12.95
C LEU A 591 5.53 51.45 -13.01
N PHE A 592 5.03 50.82 -11.95
CA PHE A 592 4.72 49.38 -11.91
C PHE A 592 3.68 48.99 -12.97
N LEU A 593 2.55 49.70 -13.02
CA LEU A 593 1.51 49.49 -14.04
C LEU A 593 2.02 49.73 -15.46
N THR A 594 2.95 50.68 -15.63
CA THR A 594 3.62 50.95 -16.92
C THR A 594 4.57 49.82 -17.31
N ALA A 595 5.33 49.25 -16.37
CA ALA A 595 6.25 48.14 -16.62
C ALA A 595 5.53 46.81 -16.94
N LEU A 596 4.32 46.60 -16.42
CA LEU A 596 3.44 45.47 -16.76
C LEU A 596 2.66 45.67 -18.09
N LYS A 597 2.75 46.85 -18.72
CA LYS A 597 1.92 47.20 -19.89
C LYS A 597 2.30 46.35 -21.10
N GLY A 598 1.36 45.51 -21.54
CA GLY A 598 1.53 44.61 -22.68
C GLY A 598 1.87 43.17 -22.31
N ALA A 599 1.78 42.78 -21.04
CA ALA A 599 1.67 41.38 -20.64
C ALA A 599 0.27 40.83 -20.95
N ASP A 600 0.19 39.66 -21.59
CA ASP A 600 -1.02 38.84 -21.71
C ASP A 600 -1.34 38.14 -20.38
N TYR A 601 -0.30 37.73 -19.65
CA TYR A 601 -0.35 36.94 -18.41
C TYR A 601 0.65 37.45 -17.36
N ILE A 602 0.30 37.31 -16.08
CA ILE A 602 1.18 37.57 -14.94
C ILE A 602 1.34 36.26 -14.14
N LEU A 603 2.59 35.87 -13.88
CA LEU A 603 2.93 34.72 -13.03
C LEU A 603 3.53 35.24 -11.72
N ASP A 604 2.87 34.93 -10.60
CA ASP A 604 3.16 35.54 -9.31
C ASP A 604 3.73 34.54 -8.28
N MET A 605 4.83 34.96 -7.65
CA MET A 605 5.61 34.18 -6.68
C MET A 605 5.34 34.56 -5.22
N SER A 606 4.31 35.37 -4.93
CA SER A 606 3.97 35.78 -3.57
C SER A 606 3.55 34.61 -2.67
N SER A 607 3.54 34.84 -1.36
CA SER A 607 3.26 33.81 -0.35
C SER A 607 1.93 33.06 -0.56
N THR A 608 1.92 31.76 -0.22
CA THR A 608 0.81 30.81 -0.41
C THR A 608 -0.53 31.23 0.18
N SER A 609 -0.55 32.18 1.12
CA SER A 609 -1.75 32.73 1.76
C SER A 609 -2.47 33.81 0.95
N LEU A 610 -1.79 34.49 0.01
CA LEU A 610 -2.34 35.64 -0.71
C LEU A 610 -3.53 35.24 -1.63
N THR A 611 -4.47 36.16 -1.83
CA THR A 611 -5.59 36.02 -2.79
C THR A 611 -5.44 37.07 -3.89
N TYR A 612 -6.17 36.92 -4.99
CA TYR A 612 -6.22 37.94 -6.04
C TYR A 612 -6.63 39.31 -5.48
N ASP A 613 -7.66 39.34 -4.63
CA ASP A 613 -8.16 40.57 -4.00
C ASP A 613 -7.11 41.22 -3.09
N ASN A 614 -6.37 40.42 -2.32
CA ASN A 614 -5.29 40.90 -1.45
C ASN A 614 -4.04 41.32 -2.26
N TRP A 615 -3.84 40.77 -3.45
CA TRP A 615 -2.78 41.15 -4.39
C TRP A 615 -3.09 42.48 -5.09
N ILE A 616 -4.34 42.73 -5.49
CA ILE A 616 -4.72 43.96 -6.20
C ILE A 616 -5.06 45.14 -5.26
N THR A 617 -5.43 44.88 -4.00
CA THR A 617 -5.77 45.92 -3.02
C THR A 617 -4.68 46.99 -2.83
N PRO A 618 -3.37 46.67 -2.71
CA PRO A 618 -2.30 47.68 -2.64
C PRO A 618 -2.26 48.62 -3.84
N ILE A 619 -2.55 48.12 -5.04
CA ILE A 619 -2.54 48.88 -6.31
C ILE A 619 -3.73 49.84 -6.35
N ASN A 620 -4.93 49.33 -6.06
CA ASN A 620 -6.17 50.10 -6.06
C ASN A 620 -6.24 51.13 -4.91
N GLY A 621 -5.55 50.86 -3.79
CA GLY A 621 -5.53 51.73 -2.61
C GLY A 621 -4.68 52.98 -2.76
N THR A 622 -3.68 52.99 -3.65
CA THR A 622 -2.73 54.11 -3.79
C THR A 622 -2.60 54.67 -5.20
N THR A 623 -3.15 53.99 -6.21
CA THR A 623 -3.30 54.56 -7.55
C THR A 623 -4.78 54.83 -7.83
N HIS A 624 -5.16 56.08 -8.07
CA HIS A 624 -6.53 56.46 -8.46
C HIS A 624 -6.80 56.13 -9.94
N VAL A 625 -6.54 54.87 -10.30
CA VAL A 625 -6.55 54.37 -11.68
C VAL A 625 -7.91 53.75 -11.98
N THR A 626 -8.59 54.29 -12.99
CA THR A 626 -9.79 53.67 -13.55
C THR A 626 -9.42 52.37 -14.27
N VAL A 627 -10.38 51.44 -14.45
CA VAL A 627 -10.15 50.13 -15.10
C VAL A 627 -9.42 50.24 -16.44
N ALA A 628 -9.64 51.33 -17.20
CA ALA A 628 -8.98 51.60 -18.47
C ALA A 628 -7.45 51.90 -18.39
N GLY A 629 -6.91 52.13 -17.19
CA GLY A 629 -5.48 52.34 -16.95
C GLY A 629 -4.71 51.11 -16.46
N LEU A 630 -5.40 49.99 -16.20
CA LEU A 630 -4.76 48.73 -15.76
C LEU A 630 -4.26 47.89 -16.97
N PRO A 631 -3.15 47.15 -16.84
CA PRO A 631 -2.73 46.16 -17.83
C PRO A 631 -3.83 45.11 -18.14
N PRO A 632 -3.97 44.64 -19.39
CA PRO A 632 -5.00 43.66 -19.76
C PRO A 632 -4.96 42.37 -18.94
N ALA A 633 -3.76 41.91 -18.54
CA ALA A 633 -3.62 40.74 -17.68
C ALA A 633 -4.28 40.90 -16.30
N ILE A 634 -4.33 42.12 -15.76
CA ILE A 634 -5.05 42.42 -14.50
C ILE A 634 -6.56 42.49 -14.78
N VAL A 635 -6.99 43.25 -15.79
CA VAL A 635 -8.42 43.42 -16.12
C VAL A 635 -9.13 42.09 -16.43
N ASN A 636 -8.42 41.16 -17.07
CA ASN A 636 -8.95 39.84 -17.47
C ASN A 636 -8.75 38.75 -16.39
N ASN A 637 -8.23 39.09 -15.20
CA ASN A 637 -7.84 38.14 -14.14
C ASN A 637 -6.82 37.07 -14.58
N ASN A 638 -5.97 37.36 -15.57
CA ASN A 638 -4.89 36.48 -16.06
C ASN A 638 -3.66 36.49 -15.12
N ILE A 639 -3.88 36.43 -13.80
CA ILE A 639 -2.84 36.43 -12.77
C ILE A 639 -2.83 35.07 -12.06
N TYR A 640 -1.74 34.33 -12.19
CA TYR A 640 -1.62 32.96 -11.70
C TYR A 640 -0.50 32.86 -10.66
N SER A 641 -0.83 32.39 -9.46
CA SER A 641 0.18 32.12 -8.44
C SER A 641 0.85 30.77 -8.69
N VAL A 642 2.18 30.73 -8.78
CA VAL A 642 2.93 29.47 -8.93
C VAL A 642 2.96 28.64 -7.64
N ASN A 643 2.58 29.24 -6.51
CA ASN A 643 2.61 28.64 -5.18
C ASN A 643 1.29 27.91 -4.80
N ARG A 644 0.39 27.63 -5.76
CA ARG A 644 -0.84 26.85 -5.53
C ARG A 644 -1.15 25.91 -6.69
N LEU A 645 -1.11 24.60 -6.42
CA LEU A 645 -1.91 23.63 -7.16
C LEU A 645 -3.39 23.86 -6.84
N VAL A 646 -4.07 24.60 -7.73
CA VAL A 646 -5.52 24.79 -7.86
C VAL A 646 -6.33 24.75 -6.55
N LYS A 647 -6.51 25.92 -5.93
CA LYS A 647 -7.59 26.11 -4.95
C LYS A 647 -8.94 26.18 -5.69
N LYS A 648 -10.03 25.80 -5.02
CA LYS A 648 -11.38 25.72 -5.60
C LYS A 648 -11.82 26.97 -6.39
N ASP A 649 -12.74 26.72 -7.32
CA ASP A 649 -13.65 27.69 -7.95
C ASP A 649 -13.08 28.59 -9.07
N VAL A 650 -11.94 28.21 -9.67
CA VAL A 650 -11.51 28.72 -11.00
C VAL A 650 -11.24 27.56 -11.95
N SER A 651 -11.94 27.52 -13.09
CA SER A 651 -11.73 26.52 -14.15
C SER A 651 -10.65 26.97 -15.15
N GLY A 652 -9.41 26.55 -14.91
CA GLY A 652 -8.31 26.58 -15.89
C GLY A 652 -7.94 25.17 -16.34
N LYS A 653 -7.42 25.03 -17.56
CA LYS A 653 -6.83 23.77 -18.08
C LYS A 653 -5.33 23.73 -17.83
#